data_AF-A0A2E6KUR6-F1
#
_entry.id   AF-A0A2E6KUR6-F1
#
_cell.length_a   1.000
_cell.length_b   1.000
_cell.length_c   1.000
_cell.angle_alpha   90.00
_cell.angle_beta   90.00
_cell.angle_gamma   90.00
#
_symmetry.space_group_name_H-M   'P 1'
#
loop_
_entity.id
_entity.type
_entity.pdbx_description
1 polymer ?
#
loop_
_entity_poly.entity_id
_entity_poly.type
_entity_poly.pdbx_seq_one_letter_code
_entity_poly.pdbx_strand_id
1 'polypeptide(L)'
;MDVRGLTSSLPRINSPRDVLTGYLAPILAVYLFWGYSNKFFGMSVDYISSMARDITVAGSQMNPSYVPMSTLTLVAGGLILISFLLVKNELPTIFRGLREGDFESILKCSTSLFAIACFVVSYVLLTVVLEFSPGAQVPFFFFGGAVVAGILLLQDNIPDFLAIRPSNVQYAMREPSILVTAGSMLVFVILTLNISMVPAISQDIPFFLSVITLITVFYWAWRLSHEGMKPSVQERRTAALAYLALLPFISYLLLRVLYLQHDPDPVMANRWEIKFDFMDAVNTFKINPWPMEVEPNIDSRWLFLKAAIINSARVTLLSIVLCVILGTIVGVTRLSNNKLASTMATVYVEVFRNLPLAVLLFLIATQFGLQAPLFKEETFLFGGAVFFSNQGIWFVTVASYQRLLLGLIGLALLRAALRHGDRIEPRFIVTPSTPTQHLKRPFSALGWRLETLLSDLFLIAAAVLFIDLFLPFASTHGGGGAAALGVALLVYAFMIISTVDDDGANTMEIDDSDSGIRKRFTIWVAAIAIAAGIALSKGLSWPEYVKDWNGDGVIDSPGSWHIAEGSGFEITPFFLAMMLGLTLFTASTVAEIVRGSIQSLPRGQVEAAISLSLSPFQRLRLVILPQALRSMVPLFNNQFMNVWKNSSLAVIVAYSDIFYVILVMMNNVGKLIPLFILLLITYQAGSLAISAVMNWYNTRVTSVKI
;
A
#
# COMPACT_ATOMS: atom_id res chain seq x y z
N MET A 1 -41.78 -29.78 -16.98
CA MET A 1 -40.72 -30.59 -16.34
C MET A 1 -40.59 -31.87 -17.16
N ASP A 2 -39.56 -31.98 -17.98
CA ASP A 2 -39.28 -33.20 -18.73
C ASP A 2 -38.35 -34.09 -17.90
N VAL A 3 -38.94 -35.04 -17.17
CA VAL A 3 -38.22 -35.93 -16.23
C VAL A 3 -37.17 -36.80 -16.96
N ARG A 4 -37.27 -36.93 -18.29
CA ARG A 4 -36.37 -37.73 -19.14
C ARG A 4 -34.97 -37.12 -19.32
N GLY A 5 -34.81 -35.80 -19.13
CA GLY A 5 -33.50 -35.13 -19.25
C GLY A 5 -32.56 -35.36 -18.06
N LEU A 6 -33.12 -35.56 -16.86
CA LEU A 6 -32.37 -35.81 -15.61
C LEU A 6 -31.71 -37.20 -15.59
N THR A 7 -32.31 -38.19 -16.27
CA THR A 7 -31.75 -39.54 -16.36
C THR A 7 -30.63 -39.66 -17.38
N SER A 8 -30.57 -38.78 -18.40
CA SER A 8 -29.51 -38.75 -19.40
C SER A 8 -28.26 -37.97 -18.97
N SER A 9 -28.36 -37.15 -17.92
CA SER A 9 -27.24 -36.37 -17.36
C SER A 9 -26.45 -37.11 -16.28
N LEU A 10 -26.87 -38.32 -15.89
CA LEU A 10 -26.15 -39.13 -14.92
C LEU A 10 -24.90 -39.75 -15.57
N PRO A 11 -23.70 -39.57 -14.99
CA PRO A 11 -22.48 -40.10 -15.57
C PRO A 11 -22.54 -41.63 -15.64
N ARG A 12 -22.20 -42.18 -16.81
CA ARG A 12 -22.06 -43.63 -17.00
C ARG A 12 -20.91 -44.11 -16.12
N ILE A 13 -21.19 -45.10 -15.27
CA ILE A 13 -20.22 -45.66 -14.33
C ILE A 13 -19.29 -46.59 -15.09
N ASN A 14 -18.12 -46.09 -15.49
CA ASN A 14 -17.09 -46.88 -16.17
C ASN A 14 -15.85 -47.10 -15.29
N SER A 15 -15.66 -46.28 -14.24
CA SER A 15 -14.55 -46.36 -13.29
C SER A 15 -14.95 -45.91 -11.88
N PRO A 16 -14.21 -46.31 -10.82
CA PRO A 16 -14.43 -45.79 -9.45
C PRO A 16 -14.27 -44.27 -9.35
N ARG A 17 -13.51 -43.64 -10.28
CA ARG A 17 -13.39 -42.19 -10.40
C ARG A 17 -14.70 -41.55 -10.87
N ASP A 18 -15.49 -42.23 -11.70
CA ASP A 18 -16.78 -41.74 -12.20
C ASP A 18 -17.86 -41.80 -11.11
N VAL A 19 -17.78 -42.79 -10.21
CA VAL A 19 -18.63 -42.84 -8.99
C VAL A 19 -18.28 -41.68 -8.05
N LEU A 20 -16.98 -41.43 -7.87
CA LEU A 20 -16.48 -40.40 -6.97
C LEU A 20 -16.82 -38.99 -7.46
N THR A 21 -16.61 -38.72 -8.76
CA THR A 21 -16.90 -37.42 -9.38
C THR A 21 -18.39 -37.22 -9.70
N GLY A 22 -19.10 -38.29 -10.04
CA GLY A 22 -20.49 -38.21 -10.50
C GLY A 22 -21.55 -38.22 -9.41
N TYR A 23 -21.31 -38.93 -8.31
CA TYR A 23 -22.32 -39.13 -7.25
C TYR A 23 -21.84 -38.66 -5.88
N LEU A 24 -20.63 -39.06 -5.46
CA LEU A 24 -20.11 -38.69 -4.13
C LEU A 24 -19.79 -37.19 -4.03
N ALA A 25 -19.10 -36.62 -5.01
CA ALA A 25 -18.74 -35.19 -5.01
C ALA A 25 -19.97 -34.25 -4.92
N PRO A 26 -21.06 -34.39 -5.70
CA PRO A 26 -22.22 -33.52 -5.58
C PRO A 26 -22.98 -33.71 -4.26
N ILE A 27 -23.12 -34.94 -3.77
CA ILE A 27 -23.76 -35.21 -2.46
C ILE A 27 -22.94 -34.57 -1.33
N LEU A 28 -21.62 -34.73 -1.36
CA LEU A 28 -20.72 -34.12 -0.40
C LEU A 28 -20.76 -32.59 -0.49
N ALA A 29 -20.82 -32.02 -1.71
CA ALA A 29 -20.94 -30.58 -1.91
C ALA A 29 -22.23 -30.01 -1.30
N VAL A 30 -23.37 -30.69 -1.50
CA VAL A 30 -24.66 -30.32 -0.90
C VAL A 30 -24.57 -30.35 0.63
N TYR A 31 -24.03 -31.44 1.20
CA TYR A 31 -23.90 -31.59 2.65
C TYR A 31 -22.95 -30.55 3.27
N LEU A 32 -21.77 -30.35 2.67
CA LEU A 32 -20.80 -29.37 3.15
C LEU A 32 -21.32 -27.94 3.03
N PHE A 33 -21.98 -27.58 1.92
CA PHE A 33 -22.53 -26.25 1.73
C PHE A 33 -23.69 -25.97 2.70
N TRP A 34 -24.57 -26.95 2.92
CA TRP A 34 -25.62 -26.83 3.93
C TRP A 34 -25.03 -26.67 5.34
N GLY A 35 -24.07 -27.51 5.73
CA GLY A 35 -23.40 -27.42 7.04
C GLY A 35 -22.66 -26.09 7.23
N TYR A 36 -21.99 -25.60 6.19
CA TYR A 36 -21.38 -24.26 6.14
C TYR A 36 -22.44 -23.17 6.37
N SER A 37 -23.52 -23.18 5.57
CA SER A 37 -24.54 -22.13 5.61
C SER A 37 -25.28 -22.12 6.94
N ASN A 38 -25.66 -23.29 7.46
CA ASN A 38 -26.35 -23.42 8.73
C ASN A 38 -25.48 -22.94 9.90
N LYS A 39 -24.19 -23.30 9.92
CA LYS A 39 -23.26 -22.88 10.98
C LYS A 39 -23.05 -21.36 10.98
N PHE A 40 -22.78 -20.76 9.82
CA PHE A 40 -22.50 -19.33 9.75
C PHE A 40 -23.76 -18.48 9.93
N PHE A 41 -24.91 -18.88 9.40
CA PHE A 41 -26.17 -18.22 9.72
C PHE A 41 -26.53 -18.35 11.20
N GLY A 42 -26.31 -19.51 11.82
CA GLY A 42 -26.53 -19.70 13.26
C GLY A 42 -25.78 -18.67 14.10
N MET A 43 -24.46 -18.60 13.93
CA MET A 43 -23.64 -17.60 14.64
C MET A 43 -24.07 -16.15 14.34
N SER A 44 -24.48 -15.87 13.10
CA SER A 44 -24.91 -14.52 12.68
C SER A 44 -26.25 -14.12 13.30
N VAL A 45 -27.20 -15.07 13.38
CA VAL A 45 -28.50 -14.90 14.03
C VAL A 45 -28.31 -14.68 15.53
N ASP A 46 -27.41 -15.41 16.18
CA ASP A 46 -27.08 -15.24 17.60
C ASP A 46 -26.52 -13.83 17.88
N TYR A 47 -25.62 -13.34 17.03
CA TYR A 47 -25.07 -11.98 17.16
C TYR A 47 -26.14 -10.90 16.96
N ILE A 48 -26.96 -10.97 15.90
CA ILE A 48 -28.03 -9.97 15.72
C ILE A 48 -29.04 -10.02 16.88
N SER A 49 -29.42 -11.22 17.32
CA SER A 49 -30.44 -11.37 18.37
C SER A 49 -29.97 -10.86 19.73
N SER A 50 -28.67 -11.01 20.02
CA SER A 50 -28.05 -10.45 21.23
C SER A 50 -27.87 -8.93 21.14
N MET A 51 -27.45 -8.42 19.98
CA MET A 51 -27.26 -6.97 19.78
C MET A 51 -28.58 -6.19 19.71
N ALA A 52 -29.64 -6.77 19.17
CA ALA A 52 -30.94 -6.10 19.02
C ALA A 52 -31.77 -6.09 20.32
N ARG A 53 -31.34 -6.80 21.38
CA ARG A 53 -32.10 -6.93 22.62
C ARG A 53 -31.90 -5.73 23.53
N ASP A 54 -32.91 -4.86 23.62
CA ASP A 54 -32.91 -3.74 24.55
C ASP A 54 -33.30 -4.21 25.97
N ILE A 55 -32.44 -3.93 26.97
CA ILE A 55 -32.71 -4.24 28.39
C ILE A 55 -32.40 -3.00 29.21
N THR A 56 -33.29 -2.02 29.18
CA THR A 56 -33.15 -0.79 29.97
C THR A 56 -33.75 -0.96 31.37
N VAL A 57 -32.95 -0.71 32.40
CA VAL A 57 -33.39 -0.71 33.81
C VAL A 57 -33.06 0.66 34.39
N ALA A 58 -34.09 1.38 34.88
CA ALA A 58 -33.96 2.73 35.43
C ALA A 58 -33.23 3.73 34.50
N GLY A 59 -33.39 3.59 33.18
CA GLY A 59 -32.79 4.46 32.17
C GLY A 59 -31.35 4.09 31.77
N SER A 60 -30.73 3.07 32.39
CA SER A 60 -29.42 2.54 32.00
C SER A 60 -29.58 1.25 31.19
N GLN A 61 -28.82 1.13 30.10
CA GLN A 61 -28.77 -0.08 29.28
C GLN A 61 -27.99 -1.17 30.01
N MET A 62 -28.64 -2.30 30.32
CA MET A 62 -28.05 -3.43 31.04
C MET A 62 -27.47 -4.49 30.09
N ASN A 63 -27.85 -4.46 28.81
CA ASN A 63 -27.23 -5.29 27.79
C ASN A 63 -25.96 -4.59 27.24
N PRO A 64 -24.75 -5.05 27.61
CA PRO A 64 -23.51 -4.43 27.14
C PRO A 64 -23.33 -4.55 25.63
N SER A 65 -23.94 -5.56 25.01
CA SER A 65 -23.86 -5.82 23.55
C SER A 65 -24.93 -5.12 22.74
N TYR A 66 -25.79 -4.32 23.38
CA TYR A 66 -26.88 -3.65 22.69
C TYR A 66 -26.35 -2.65 21.66
N VAL A 67 -26.87 -2.75 20.44
CA VAL A 67 -26.61 -1.81 19.36
C VAL A 67 -27.94 -1.21 18.90
N PRO A 68 -28.07 0.13 18.82
CA PRO A 68 -29.28 0.77 18.34
C PRO A 68 -29.67 0.27 16.94
N MET A 69 -30.97 0.11 16.70
CA MET A 69 -31.49 -0.38 15.42
C MET A 69 -31.07 0.49 14.23
N SER A 70 -30.88 1.79 14.43
CA SER A 70 -30.36 2.71 13.41
C SER A 70 -28.95 2.32 12.93
N THR A 71 -28.05 2.01 13.87
CA THR A 71 -26.68 1.56 13.57
C THR A 71 -26.70 0.16 12.96
N LEU A 72 -27.49 -0.76 13.53
CA LEU A 72 -27.57 -2.15 13.04
C LEU A 72 -28.11 -2.20 11.60
N THR A 73 -29.13 -1.40 11.29
CA THR A 73 -29.68 -1.29 9.93
C THR A 73 -28.70 -0.66 8.95
N LEU A 74 -27.97 0.37 9.39
CA LEU A 74 -26.95 1.02 8.56
C LEU A 74 -25.81 0.06 8.22
N VAL A 75 -25.34 -0.74 9.18
CA VAL A 75 -24.22 -1.66 8.98
C VAL A 75 -24.66 -2.92 8.22
N ALA A 76 -25.68 -3.65 8.73
CA ALA A 76 -26.12 -4.91 8.12
C ALA A 76 -26.87 -4.68 6.79
N GLY A 77 -27.77 -3.70 6.75
CA GLY A 77 -28.47 -3.31 5.53
C GLY A 77 -27.53 -2.66 4.51
N GLY A 78 -26.59 -1.84 4.98
CA GLY A 78 -25.57 -1.23 4.12
C GLY A 78 -24.68 -2.27 3.44
N LEU A 79 -24.30 -3.35 4.15
CA LEU A 79 -23.55 -4.45 3.55
C LEU A 79 -24.33 -5.15 2.44
N ILE A 80 -25.63 -5.37 2.62
CA ILE A 80 -26.49 -5.96 1.59
C ILE A 80 -26.55 -5.04 0.38
N LEU A 81 -26.74 -3.74 0.59
CA LEU A 81 -26.77 -2.75 -0.48
C LEU A 81 -25.43 -2.67 -1.23
N ILE A 82 -24.31 -2.54 -0.52
CA ILE A 82 -22.97 -2.47 -1.14
C ILE A 82 -22.70 -3.73 -1.96
N SER A 83 -23.02 -4.89 -1.40
CA SER A 83 -22.85 -6.18 -2.11
C SER A 83 -23.72 -6.24 -3.37
N PHE A 84 -24.97 -5.77 -3.30
CA PHE A 84 -25.87 -5.69 -4.46
C PHE A 84 -25.32 -4.75 -5.55
N LEU A 85 -24.83 -3.58 -5.17
CA LEU A 85 -24.28 -2.59 -6.09
C LEU A 85 -22.97 -3.08 -6.74
N LEU A 86 -22.12 -3.77 -5.99
CA LEU A 86 -20.88 -4.37 -6.50
C LEU A 86 -21.17 -5.49 -7.51
N VAL A 87 -22.17 -6.33 -7.26
CA VAL A 87 -22.58 -7.39 -8.21
C VAL A 87 -23.11 -6.80 -9.52
N LYS A 88 -23.88 -5.71 -9.47
CA LYS A 88 -24.36 -5.04 -10.69
C LYS A 88 -23.29 -4.25 -11.42
N ASN A 89 -22.31 -3.71 -10.69
CA ASN A 89 -21.20 -2.94 -11.25
C ASN A 89 -21.65 -1.75 -12.13
N GLU A 90 -22.74 -1.06 -11.72
CA GLU A 90 -23.29 0.11 -12.42
C GLU A 90 -22.85 1.44 -11.79
N LEU A 91 -22.15 1.40 -10.65
CA LEU A 91 -21.67 2.58 -9.92
C LEU A 91 -20.83 3.56 -10.78
N PRO A 92 -19.87 3.12 -11.61
CA PRO A 92 -19.10 4.03 -12.46
C PRO A 92 -19.98 4.81 -13.44
N THR A 93 -21.03 4.17 -13.97
CA THR A 93 -21.99 4.79 -14.89
C THR A 93 -22.82 5.85 -14.17
N ILE A 94 -23.25 5.57 -12.93
CA ILE A 94 -23.97 6.53 -12.09
C ILE A 94 -23.09 7.74 -11.77
N PHE A 95 -21.84 7.53 -11.35
CA PHE A 95 -20.91 8.62 -11.04
C PHE A 95 -20.56 9.45 -12.27
N ARG A 96 -20.38 8.83 -13.44
CA ARG A 96 -20.16 9.55 -14.70
C ARG A 96 -21.39 10.37 -15.07
N GLY A 97 -22.59 9.79 -15.00
CA GLY A 97 -23.85 10.50 -15.27
C GLY A 97 -24.06 11.71 -14.35
N LEU A 98 -23.74 11.57 -13.05
CA LEU A 98 -23.77 12.69 -12.09
C LEU A 98 -22.77 13.80 -12.43
N ARG A 99 -21.58 13.44 -12.91
CA ARG A 99 -20.55 14.39 -13.31
C ARG A 99 -20.89 15.13 -14.61
N GLU A 100 -21.54 14.44 -15.54
CA GLU A 100 -21.89 14.96 -16.88
C GLU A 100 -23.30 15.58 -16.94
N GLY A 101 -24.12 15.41 -15.90
CA GLY A 101 -25.50 15.88 -15.85
C GLY A 101 -26.49 15.06 -16.69
N ASP A 102 -26.10 13.85 -17.12
CA ASP A 102 -26.93 12.96 -17.95
C ASP A 102 -27.84 12.09 -17.08
N PHE A 103 -29.06 12.58 -16.81
CA PHE A 103 -30.08 11.86 -16.06
C PHE A 103 -30.61 10.62 -16.79
N GLU A 104 -30.57 10.58 -18.12
CA GLU A 104 -31.08 9.43 -18.88
C GLU A 104 -30.20 8.19 -18.64
N SER A 105 -28.88 8.38 -18.59
CA SER A 105 -27.92 7.32 -18.23
C SER A 105 -28.10 6.82 -16.79
N ILE A 106 -28.53 7.69 -15.86
CA ILE A 106 -28.81 7.30 -14.47
C ILE A 106 -30.11 6.48 -14.40
N LEU A 107 -31.18 6.91 -15.09
CA LEU A 107 -32.45 6.19 -15.12
C LEU A 107 -32.34 4.80 -15.77
N LYS A 108 -31.38 4.59 -16.68
CA LYS A 108 -31.06 3.26 -17.24
C LYS A 108 -30.53 2.27 -16.19
N CYS A 109 -29.98 2.76 -15.08
CA CYS A 109 -29.52 1.95 -13.93
C CYS A 109 -30.66 1.66 -12.93
N SER A 110 -31.84 1.26 -13.42
CA SER A 110 -33.05 1.11 -12.60
C SER A 110 -32.91 0.08 -11.48
N THR A 111 -32.12 -0.98 -11.70
CA THR A 111 -31.91 -2.04 -10.71
C THR A 111 -31.12 -1.57 -9.49
N SER A 112 -30.04 -0.81 -9.71
CA SER A 112 -29.26 -0.21 -8.61
C SER A 112 -30.05 0.87 -7.88
N LEU A 113 -30.82 1.70 -8.60
CA LEU A 113 -31.71 2.69 -7.99
C LEU A 113 -32.80 2.04 -7.13
N PHE A 114 -33.39 0.95 -7.59
CA PHE A 114 -34.37 0.17 -6.83
C PHE A 114 -33.78 -0.35 -5.51
N ALA A 115 -32.56 -0.88 -5.53
CA ALA A 115 -31.90 -1.35 -4.32
C ALA A 115 -31.63 -0.22 -3.30
N ILE A 116 -31.20 0.96 -3.78
CA ILE A 116 -31.01 2.14 -2.93
C ILE A 116 -32.35 2.58 -2.31
N ALA A 117 -33.42 2.63 -3.11
CA ALA A 117 -34.75 2.97 -2.62
C ALA A 117 -35.25 1.98 -1.57
N CYS A 118 -35.11 0.67 -1.82
CA CYS A 118 -35.46 -0.38 -0.87
C CYS A 118 -34.67 -0.25 0.45
N PHE A 119 -33.38 0.08 0.40
CA PHE A 119 -32.58 0.32 1.59
C PHE A 119 -33.07 1.53 2.38
N VAL A 120 -33.34 2.66 1.72
CA VAL A 120 -33.85 3.88 2.39
C VAL A 120 -35.22 3.64 3.02
N VAL A 121 -36.14 3.00 2.30
CA VAL A 121 -37.47 2.64 2.82
C VAL A 121 -37.33 1.69 4.01
N SER A 122 -36.47 0.67 3.89
CA SER A 122 -36.19 -0.27 4.99
C SER A 122 -35.63 0.42 6.22
N TYR A 123 -34.71 1.37 6.04
CA TYR A 123 -34.12 2.16 7.12
C TYR A 123 -35.17 2.98 7.86
N VAL A 124 -36.03 3.71 7.13
CA VAL A 124 -37.11 4.51 7.74
C VAL A 124 -38.11 3.61 8.46
N LEU A 125 -38.52 2.49 7.85
CA LEU A 125 -39.47 1.57 8.46
C LEU A 125 -38.94 0.98 9.77
N LEU A 126 -37.70 0.50 9.80
CA LEU A 126 -37.10 -0.12 10.99
C LEU A 126 -36.76 0.87 12.11
N THR A 127 -36.52 2.13 11.79
CA THR A 127 -36.09 3.12 12.79
C THR A 127 -37.24 3.95 13.35
N VAL A 128 -38.31 4.14 12.57
CA VAL A 128 -39.39 5.07 12.92
C VAL A 128 -40.73 4.38 13.10
N VAL A 129 -41.01 3.29 12.36
CA VAL A 129 -42.38 2.75 12.22
C VAL A 129 -42.56 1.38 12.87
N LEU A 130 -41.59 0.48 12.74
CA LEU A 130 -41.74 -0.93 13.09
C LEU A 130 -40.92 -1.31 14.32
N GLU A 131 -41.59 -1.87 15.33
CA GLU A 131 -40.96 -2.48 16.51
C GLU A 131 -40.84 -3.99 16.33
N PHE A 132 -39.69 -4.44 15.84
CA PHE A 132 -39.45 -5.87 15.59
C PHE A 132 -38.92 -6.60 16.83
N SER A 133 -39.42 -7.83 17.03
CA SER A 133 -38.91 -8.76 18.02
C SER A 133 -37.44 -9.11 17.76
N PRO A 134 -36.52 -8.86 18.72
CA PRO A 134 -35.08 -9.08 18.55
C PRO A 134 -34.69 -10.51 18.21
N GLY A 135 -35.45 -11.50 18.69
CA GLY A 135 -35.08 -12.92 18.55
C GLY A 135 -35.52 -13.59 17.24
N ALA A 136 -36.49 -13.02 16.52
CA ALA A 136 -37.06 -13.68 15.33
C ALA A 136 -37.23 -12.74 14.12
N GLN A 137 -37.88 -11.59 14.32
CA GLN A 137 -38.18 -10.67 13.22
C GLN A 137 -36.92 -9.94 12.72
N VAL A 138 -36.06 -9.48 13.64
CA VAL A 138 -34.84 -8.75 13.27
C VAL A 138 -33.85 -9.63 12.48
N PRO A 139 -33.46 -10.83 12.93
CA PRO A 139 -32.55 -11.68 12.16
C PRO A 139 -33.12 -12.08 10.80
N PHE A 140 -34.41 -12.42 10.74
CA PHE A 140 -35.06 -12.78 9.49
C PHE A 140 -35.14 -11.63 8.49
N PHE A 141 -35.38 -10.40 8.96
CA PHE A 141 -35.38 -9.23 8.09
C PHE A 141 -34.04 -9.06 7.38
N PHE A 142 -32.92 -9.09 8.11
CA PHE A 142 -31.59 -8.87 7.52
C PHE A 142 -31.16 -10.03 6.63
N PHE A 143 -31.17 -11.26 7.14
CA PHE A 143 -30.66 -12.39 6.35
C PHE A 143 -31.65 -12.84 5.28
N GLY A 144 -32.95 -12.84 5.58
CA GLY A 144 -34.00 -13.10 4.58
C GLY A 144 -33.98 -12.04 3.48
N GLY A 145 -33.82 -10.76 3.83
CA GLY A 145 -33.68 -9.67 2.87
C GLY A 145 -32.44 -9.82 1.99
N ALA A 146 -31.32 -10.27 2.55
CA ALA A 146 -30.11 -10.57 1.80
C ALA A 146 -30.28 -11.75 0.83
N VAL A 147 -30.99 -12.81 1.24
CA VAL A 147 -31.31 -13.94 0.36
C VAL A 147 -32.22 -13.50 -0.78
N VAL A 148 -33.24 -12.70 -0.49
CA VAL A 148 -34.13 -12.11 -1.51
C VAL A 148 -33.35 -11.22 -2.47
N ALA A 149 -32.47 -10.35 -1.95
CA ALA A 149 -31.60 -9.52 -2.77
C ALA A 149 -30.76 -10.37 -3.75
N GLY A 150 -30.24 -11.52 -3.28
CA GLY A 150 -29.54 -12.47 -4.14
C GLY A 150 -30.41 -13.12 -5.22
N ILE A 151 -31.65 -13.50 -4.89
CA ILE A 151 -32.63 -14.04 -5.86
C ILE A 151 -32.94 -13.00 -6.94
N LEU A 152 -33.13 -11.74 -6.56
CA LEU A 152 -33.39 -10.62 -7.47
C LEU A 152 -32.20 -10.38 -8.41
N LEU A 153 -30.97 -10.46 -7.90
CA LEU A 153 -29.75 -10.32 -8.71
C LEU A 153 -29.62 -11.44 -9.75
N LEU A 154 -29.99 -12.67 -9.39
CA LEU A 154 -29.94 -13.83 -10.29
C LEU A 154 -30.99 -13.75 -11.41
N GLN A 155 -32.19 -13.26 -11.09
CA GLN A 155 -33.28 -13.12 -12.05
C GLN A 155 -33.03 -11.99 -13.06
N ASP A 156 -32.44 -10.88 -12.60
CA ASP A 156 -32.08 -9.71 -13.42
C ASP A 156 -33.23 -9.14 -14.27
N ASN A 157 -34.44 -9.09 -13.69
CA ASN A 157 -35.68 -8.65 -14.36
C ASN A 157 -36.37 -7.48 -13.63
N ILE A 158 -35.67 -6.78 -12.73
CA ILE A 158 -36.18 -5.60 -12.03
C ILE A 158 -36.64 -4.49 -13.01
N PRO A 159 -35.94 -4.20 -14.13
CA PRO A 159 -36.41 -3.21 -15.09
C PRO A 159 -37.78 -3.58 -15.67
N ASP A 160 -37.98 -4.85 -16.02
CA ASP A 160 -39.25 -5.35 -16.58
C ASP A 160 -40.37 -5.32 -15.54
N PHE A 161 -40.04 -5.62 -14.28
CA PHE A 161 -40.96 -5.51 -13.15
C PHE A 161 -41.41 -4.05 -12.91
N LEU A 162 -40.49 -3.09 -12.93
CA LEU A 162 -40.81 -1.67 -12.74
C LEU A 162 -41.56 -1.06 -13.93
N ALA A 163 -41.44 -1.66 -15.12
CA ALA A 163 -42.14 -1.23 -16.33
C ALA A 163 -43.61 -1.72 -16.41
N ILE A 164 -44.09 -2.49 -15.41
CA ILE A 164 -45.47 -3.00 -15.40
C ILE A 164 -46.46 -1.84 -15.30
N ARG A 165 -47.31 -1.71 -16.33
CA ARG A 165 -48.45 -0.80 -16.36
C ARG A 165 -49.75 -1.56 -16.13
N PRO A 166 -50.84 -0.90 -15.67
CA PRO A 166 -52.15 -1.54 -15.47
C PRO A 166 -52.67 -2.31 -16.71
N SER A 167 -52.30 -1.90 -17.92
CA SER A 167 -52.64 -2.57 -19.18
C SER A 167 -51.94 -3.92 -19.40
N ASN A 168 -50.78 -4.16 -18.76
CA ASN A 168 -49.90 -5.29 -19.05
C ASN A 168 -49.83 -6.28 -17.88
N VAL A 169 -50.69 -6.14 -16.87
CA VAL A 169 -50.71 -7.01 -15.68
C VAL A 169 -50.94 -8.47 -16.04
N GLN A 170 -51.79 -8.76 -17.04
CA GLN A 170 -52.03 -10.12 -17.51
C GLN A 170 -50.78 -10.76 -18.14
N TYR A 171 -49.91 -9.97 -18.78
CA TYR A 171 -48.64 -10.45 -19.31
C TYR A 171 -47.66 -10.76 -18.16
N ALA A 172 -47.54 -9.84 -17.19
CA ALA A 172 -46.70 -10.03 -16.01
C ALA A 172 -47.08 -11.26 -15.17
N MET A 173 -48.39 -11.60 -15.08
CA MET A 173 -48.87 -12.80 -14.39
C MET A 173 -48.56 -14.11 -15.13
N ARG A 174 -48.31 -14.06 -16.45
CA ARG A 174 -47.95 -15.24 -17.25
C ARG A 174 -46.44 -15.48 -17.31
N GLU A 175 -45.62 -14.46 -17.03
CA GLU A 175 -44.17 -14.58 -17.09
C GLU A 175 -43.60 -15.15 -15.77
N PRO A 176 -42.99 -16.36 -15.77
CA PRO A 176 -42.57 -17.03 -14.54
C PRO A 176 -41.42 -16.31 -13.82
N SER A 177 -40.57 -15.58 -14.56
CA SER A 177 -39.47 -14.79 -14.00
C SER A 177 -39.99 -13.68 -13.08
N ILE A 178 -40.91 -12.85 -13.59
CA ILE A 178 -41.51 -11.70 -12.91
C ILE A 178 -42.33 -12.18 -11.70
N LEU A 179 -43.05 -13.30 -11.84
CA LEU A 179 -43.82 -13.88 -10.75
C LEU A 179 -42.95 -14.31 -9.57
N VAL A 180 -41.76 -14.88 -9.82
CA VAL A 180 -40.85 -15.27 -8.73
C VAL A 180 -40.21 -14.02 -8.09
N THR A 181 -39.92 -12.98 -8.85
CA THR A 181 -39.46 -11.67 -8.33
C THR A 181 -40.48 -11.07 -7.38
N ALA A 182 -41.71 -10.85 -7.86
CA ALA A 182 -42.79 -10.27 -7.06
C ALA A 182 -43.17 -11.17 -5.89
N GLY A 183 -43.24 -12.49 -6.13
CA GLY A 183 -43.56 -13.50 -5.13
C GLY A 183 -42.51 -13.55 -4.01
N SER A 184 -41.22 -13.52 -4.33
CA SER A 184 -40.15 -13.53 -3.32
C SER A 184 -40.17 -12.28 -2.43
N MET A 185 -40.42 -11.09 -3.00
CA MET A 185 -40.59 -9.86 -2.21
C MET A 185 -41.82 -9.91 -1.32
N LEU A 186 -42.97 -10.34 -1.87
CA LEU A 186 -44.23 -10.40 -1.14
C LEU A 186 -44.16 -11.43 -0.01
N VAL A 187 -43.65 -12.63 -0.29
CA VAL A 187 -43.43 -13.68 0.71
C VAL A 187 -42.48 -13.18 1.81
N PHE A 188 -41.40 -12.48 1.45
CA PHE A 188 -40.48 -11.90 2.43
C PHE A 188 -41.16 -10.89 3.35
N VAL A 189 -41.95 -9.96 2.81
CA VAL A 189 -42.65 -8.95 3.63
C VAL A 189 -43.69 -9.61 4.54
N ILE A 190 -44.52 -10.52 4.01
CA ILE A 190 -45.54 -11.23 4.80
C ILE A 190 -44.89 -12.07 5.89
N LEU A 191 -43.86 -12.84 5.56
CA LEU A 191 -43.16 -13.67 6.54
C LEU A 191 -42.47 -12.82 7.60
N THR A 192 -41.80 -11.73 7.23
CA THR A 192 -41.13 -10.85 8.21
C THR A 192 -42.12 -10.32 9.24
N LEU A 193 -43.29 -9.84 8.80
CA LEU A 193 -44.29 -9.28 9.71
C LEU A 193 -44.97 -10.35 10.57
N ASN A 194 -45.10 -11.59 10.09
CA ASN A 194 -45.86 -12.66 10.75
C ASN A 194 -44.99 -13.83 11.24
N ILE A 195 -43.67 -13.72 11.25
CA ILE A 195 -42.77 -14.85 11.52
C ILE A 195 -43.03 -15.48 12.89
N SER A 196 -43.42 -14.67 13.88
CA SER A 196 -43.76 -15.13 15.23
C SER A 196 -44.98 -16.06 15.26
N MET A 197 -45.81 -16.04 14.22
CA MET A 197 -46.99 -16.91 14.06
C MET A 197 -46.67 -18.20 13.29
N VAL A 198 -45.43 -18.39 12.83
CA VAL A 198 -44.98 -19.58 12.09
C VAL A 198 -43.84 -20.28 12.86
N PRO A 199 -44.17 -21.16 13.84
CA PRO A 199 -43.18 -21.79 14.72
C PRO A 199 -42.09 -22.57 13.97
N ALA A 200 -42.45 -23.17 12.82
CA ALA A 200 -41.52 -23.93 11.99
C ALA A 200 -40.34 -23.10 11.45
N ILE A 201 -40.50 -21.77 11.33
CA ILE A 201 -39.44 -20.86 10.87
C ILE A 201 -38.85 -20.09 12.04
N SER A 202 -39.68 -19.62 12.97
CA SER A 202 -39.21 -18.77 14.08
C SER A 202 -38.30 -19.48 15.08
N GLN A 203 -38.42 -20.81 15.21
CA GLN A 203 -37.59 -21.61 16.13
C GLN A 203 -36.21 -21.95 15.55
N ASP A 204 -36.07 -22.03 14.23
CA ASP A 204 -34.82 -22.38 13.55
C ASP A 204 -34.65 -21.60 12.22
N ILE A 205 -34.44 -20.29 12.38
CA ILE A 205 -34.17 -19.38 11.26
C ILE A 205 -32.92 -19.80 10.45
N PRO A 206 -31.80 -20.21 11.07
CA PRO A 206 -30.62 -20.67 10.34
C PRO A 206 -30.90 -21.86 9.41
N PHE A 207 -31.67 -22.84 9.89
CA PHE A 207 -32.06 -23.98 9.07
C PHE A 207 -32.90 -23.54 7.87
N PHE A 208 -33.92 -22.72 8.07
CA PHE A 208 -34.77 -22.22 6.99
C PHE A 208 -33.97 -21.45 5.91
N LEU A 209 -33.13 -20.50 6.34
CA LEU A 209 -32.30 -19.71 5.43
C LEU A 209 -31.26 -20.58 4.69
N SER A 210 -30.61 -21.51 5.40
CA SER A 210 -29.63 -22.41 4.79
C SER A 210 -30.26 -23.32 3.72
N VAL A 211 -31.48 -23.81 3.93
CA VAL A 211 -32.21 -24.61 2.94
C VAL A 211 -32.58 -23.78 1.71
N ILE A 212 -33.09 -22.55 1.88
CA ILE A 212 -33.43 -21.69 0.74
C ILE A 212 -32.20 -21.31 -0.07
N THR A 213 -31.12 -20.91 0.61
CA THR A 213 -29.85 -20.59 -0.06
C THR A 213 -29.27 -21.80 -0.78
N LEU A 214 -29.28 -22.98 -0.18
CA LEU A 214 -28.87 -24.24 -0.80
C LEU A 214 -29.65 -24.51 -2.08
N ILE A 215 -30.99 -24.52 -2.02
CA ILE A 215 -31.85 -24.78 -3.17
C ILE A 215 -31.56 -23.76 -4.28
N THR A 216 -31.47 -22.47 -3.92
CA THR A 216 -31.24 -21.39 -4.89
C THR A 216 -29.87 -21.52 -5.54
N VAL A 217 -28.81 -21.72 -4.76
CA VAL A 217 -27.44 -21.83 -5.27
C VAL A 217 -27.28 -23.05 -6.18
N PHE A 218 -27.77 -24.22 -5.77
CA PHE A 218 -27.65 -25.43 -6.59
C PHE A 218 -28.51 -25.37 -7.86
N TYR A 219 -29.74 -24.86 -7.76
CA TYR A 219 -30.61 -24.67 -8.93
C TYR A 219 -29.96 -23.74 -9.96
N TRP A 220 -29.45 -22.58 -9.51
CA TRP A 220 -28.83 -21.61 -10.41
C TRP A 220 -27.45 -22.06 -10.91
N ALA A 221 -26.65 -22.74 -10.09
CA ALA A 221 -25.40 -23.35 -10.55
C ALA A 221 -25.65 -24.38 -11.65
N TRP A 222 -26.65 -25.25 -11.47
CA TRP A 222 -27.06 -26.20 -12.49
C TRP A 222 -27.57 -25.50 -13.75
N ARG A 223 -28.40 -24.48 -13.62
CA ARG A 223 -28.93 -23.69 -14.74
C ARG A 223 -27.81 -22.98 -15.53
N LEU A 224 -26.88 -22.31 -14.85
CA LEU A 224 -25.74 -21.65 -15.49
C LEU A 224 -24.83 -22.64 -16.24
N SER A 225 -24.76 -23.90 -15.81
CA SER A 225 -23.99 -24.94 -16.50
C SER A 225 -24.60 -25.35 -17.85
N HIS A 226 -25.93 -25.22 -18.01
CA HIS A 226 -26.65 -25.66 -19.21
C HIS A 226 -27.01 -24.52 -20.17
N GLU A 227 -26.93 -23.25 -19.74
CA GLU A 227 -27.28 -22.10 -20.58
C GLU A 227 -26.07 -21.55 -21.33
N GLY A 228 -26.16 -21.49 -22.67
CA GLY A 228 -25.25 -20.71 -23.52
C GLY A 228 -25.60 -19.23 -23.48
N MET A 229 -25.28 -18.55 -22.37
CA MET A 229 -25.58 -17.12 -22.18
C MET A 229 -24.53 -16.22 -22.84
N LYS A 230 -24.91 -14.96 -23.12
CA LYS A 230 -23.94 -13.91 -23.44
C LYS A 230 -22.93 -13.76 -22.28
N PRO A 231 -21.62 -13.60 -22.55
CA PRO A 231 -20.59 -13.53 -21.50
C PRO A 231 -20.88 -12.50 -20.40
N SER A 232 -21.41 -11.33 -20.78
CA SER A 232 -21.75 -10.26 -19.83
C SER A 232 -22.89 -10.60 -18.87
N VAL A 233 -23.87 -11.39 -19.32
CA VAL A 233 -25.00 -11.83 -18.47
C VAL A 233 -24.55 -12.98 -17.58
N GLN A 234 -23.68 -13.86 -18.11
CA GLN A 234 -23.09 -14.94 -17.34
C GLN A 234 -22.22 -14.39 -16.20
N GLU A 235 -21.36 -13.41 -16.45
CA GLU A 235 -20.52 -12.75 -15.44
C GLU A 235 -21.35 -12.14 -14.29
N ARG A 236 -22.46 -11.46 -14.60
CA ARG A 236 -23.35 -10.88 -13.59
C ARG A 236 -24.05 -11.95 -12.75
N ARG A 237 -24.53 -13.02 -13.39
CA ARG A 237 -25.20 -14.12 -12.69
C ARG A 237 -24.24 -14.97 -11.86
N THR A 238 -23.01 -15.18 -12.32
CA THR A 238 -21.97 -15.84 -11.51
C THR A 238 -21.57 -15.00 -10.30
N ALA A 239 -21.47 -13.67 -10.45
CA ALA A 239 -21.25 -12.77 -9.33
C ALA A 239 -22.41 -12.79 -8.32
N ALA A 240 -23.67 -12.80 -8.80
CA ALA A 240 -24.86 -12.94 -7.94
C ALA A 240 -24.91 -14.29 -7.20
N LEU A 241 -24.52 -15.37 -7.88
CA LEU A 241 -24.39 -16.70 -7.27
C LEU A 241 -23.30 -16.72 -6.21
N ALA A 242 -22.15 -16.09 -6.47
CA ALA A 242 -21.06 -15.95 -5.52
C ALA A 242 -21.48 -15.14 -4.28
N TYR A 243 -22.25 -14.07 -4.47
CA TYR A 243 -22.85 -13.30 -3.37
C TYR A 243 -23.70 -14.20 -2.47
N LEU A 244 -24.65 -14.96 -3.03
CA LEU A 244 -25.51 -15.86 -2.24
C LEU A 244 -24.72 -16.99 -1.54
N ALA A 245 -23.71 -17.54 -2.21
CA ALA A 245 -22.88 -18.60 -1.63
C ALA A 245 -21.99 -18.09 -0.49
N LEU A 246 -21.47 -16.86 -0.59
CA LEU A 246 -20.62 -16.24 0.43
C LEU A 246 -21.39 -15.47 1.49
N LEU A 247 -22.69 -15.22 1.28
CA LEU A 247 -23.54 -14.45 2.18
C LEU A 247 -23.45 -14.91 3.65
N PRO A 248 -23.57 -16.22 3.99
CA PRO A 248 -23.49 -16.65 5.38
C PRO A 248 -22.17 -16.22 6.04
N PHE A 249 -21.05 -16.44 5.35
CA PHE A 249 -19.72 -16.11 5.86
C PHE A 249 -19.46 -14.59 5.95
N ILE A 250 -19.82 -13.84 4.92
CA ILE A 250 -19.66 -12.37 4.90
C ILE A 250 -20.47 -11.75 6.05
N SER A 251 -21.71 -12.22 6.23
CA SER A 251 -22.59 -11.71 7.28
C SER A 251 -22.04 -12.03 8.68
N TYR A 252 -21.52 -13.23 8.89
CA TYR A 252 -20.84 -13.61 10.13
C TYR A 252 -19.62 -12.73 10.43
N LEU A 253 -18.73 -12.54 9.45
CA LEU A 253 -17.50 -11.75 9.66
C LEU A 253 -17.82 -10.33 10.09
N LEU A 254 -18.77 -9.68 9.41
CA LEU A 254 -19.14 -8.30 9.73
C LEU A 254 -19.83 -8.21 11.10
N LEU A 255 -20.81 -9.07 11.37
CA LEU A 255 -21.54 -9.04 12.64
C LEU A 255 -20.65 -9.39 13.82
N ARG A 256 -19.68 -10.28 13.62
CA ARG A 256 -18.67 -10.59 14.64
C ARG A 256 -17.84 -9.37 15.00
N VAL A 257 -17.42 -8.56 14.03
CA VAL A 257 -16.67 -7.33 14.32
C VAL A 257 -17.54 -6.35 15.11
N LEU A 258 -18.79 -6.16 14.71
CA LEU A 258 -19.72 -5.26 15.41
C LEU A 258 -20.04 -5.73 16.84
N TYR A 259 -20.24 -7.04 17.01
CA TYR A 259 -20.47 -7.67 18.31
C TYR A 259 -19.26 -7.49 19.23
N LEU A 260 -18.04 -7.71 18.72
CA LEU A 260 -16.81 -7.58 19.53
C LEU A 260 -16.54 -6.15 19.99
N GLN A 261 -17.03 -5.12 19.28
CA GLN A 261 -16.97 -3.73 19.74
C GLN A 261 -17.81 -3.48 21.01
N HIS A 262 -18.84 -4.30 21.23
CA HIS A 262 -19.76 -4.23 22.36
C HIS A 262 -19.75 -5.55 23.15
N ASP A 263 -18.58 -6.18 23.26
CA ASP A 263 -18.47 -7.48 23.95
C ASP A 263 -18.88 -7.34 25.43
N PRO A 264 -19.57 -8.34 26.02
CA PRO A 264 -19.88 -8.33 27.44
C PRO A 264 -18.64 -8.30 28.34
N ASP A 265 -17.50 -8.83 27.89
CA ASP A 265 -16.22 -8.71 28.58
C ASP A 265 -15.63 -7.30 28.36
N PRO A 266 -15.52 -6.47 29.42
CA PRO A 266 -14.99 -5.11 29.30
C PRO A 266 -13.56 -5.08 28.73
N VAL A 267 -12.76 -6.13 28.92
CA VAL A 267 -11.39 -6.21 28.36
C VAL A 267 -11.45 -6.38 26.85
N MET A 268 -12.34 -7.23 26.35
CA MET A 268 -12.52 -7.43 24.91
C MET A 268 -13.15 -6.21 24.25
N ALA A 269 -14.19 -5.64 24.84
CA ALA A 269 -14.80 -4.40 24.36
C ALA A 269 -13.75 -3.28 24.25
N ASN A 270 -12.93 -3.08 25.28
CA ASN A 270 -11.87 -2.07 25.27
C ASN A 270 -10.84 -2.30 24.14
N ARG A 271 -10.47 -3.55 23.86
CA ARG A 271 -9.53 -3.92 22.78
C ARG A 271 -10.10 -3.65 21.39
N TRP A 272 -11.41 -3.79 21.20
CA TRP A 272 -12.09 -3.69 19.91
C TRP A 272 -12.75 -2.33 19.65
N GLU A 273 -12.97 -1.53 20.70
CA GLU A 273 -13.53 -0.19 20.62
C GLU A 273 -12.66 0.73 19.75
N ILE A 274 -13.26 1.31 18.70
CA ILE A 274 -12.59 2.20 17.76
C ILE A 274 -12.67 3.64 18.27
N LYS A 275 -11.80 3.99 19.22
CA LYS A 275 -11.59 5.36 19.71
C LYS A 275 -10.10 5.69 19.72
N PHE A 276 -9.75 6.92 19.39
CA PHE A 276 -8.35 7.38 19.30
C PHE A 276 -7.93 8.32 20.45
N ASP A 277 -8.81 8.56 21.43
CA ASP A 277 -8.57 9.48 22.55
C ASP A 277 -7.30 9.14 23.35
N PHE A 278 -6.93 7.85 23.38
CA PHE A 278 -5.70 7.41 24.03
C PHE A 278 -4.44 7.95 23.32
N MET A 279 -4.50 8.32 22.03
CA MET A 279 -3.32 8.81 21.30
C MET A 279 -2.85 10.20 21.74
N ASP A 280 -3.71 10.98 22.39
CA ASP A 280 -3.36 12.31 22.89
C ASP A 280 -2.59 12.24 24.23
N ALA A 281 -2.67 11.10 24.92
CA ALA A 281 -1.93 10.88 26.15
C ALA A 281 -0.45 10.50 25.90
N VAL A 282 0.37 10.72 26.94
CA VAL A 282 1.83 10.54 26.88
C VAL A 282 2.25 9.08 26.87
N ASN A 283 3.39 8.80 26.24
CA ASN A 283 4.03 7.49 26.27
C ASN A 283 5.06 7.36 27.38
N THR A 284 5.12 6.23 28.05
CA THR A 284 6.04 6.00 29.19
C THR A 284 7.35 5.32 28.81
N PHE A 285 7.47 4.83 27.57
CA PHE A 285 8.62 4.05 27.11
C PHE A 285 9.57 4.90 26.27
N LYS A 286 10.87 4.65 26.42
CA LYS A 286 11.91 5.25 25.58
C LYS A 286 11.98 4.48 24.26
N ILE A 287 12.00 5.20 23.14
CA ILE A 287 12.41 4.65 21.85
C ILE A 287 13.80 5.21 21.51
N ASN A 288 14.43 4.70 20.45
CA ASN A 288 15.65 5.30 19.89
C ASN A 288 15.32 5.98 18.55
N PRO A 289 14.81 7.22 18.56
CA PRO A 289 14.27 7.86 17.39
C PRO A 289 15.24 8.94 16.89
N TRP A 290 16.40 8.55 16.39
CA TRP A 290 17.12 9.49 15.54
C TRP A 290 16.33 9.60 14.22
N PRO A 291 16.06 10.78 13.61
CA PRO A 291 16.52 12.11 13.99
C PRO A 291 15.53 12.92 14.86
N MET A 292 14.31 12.41 15.09
CA MET A 292 13.28 13.11 15.86
C MET A 292 13.21 12.54 17.28
N GLU A 293 13.98 13.13 18.18
CA GLU A 293 14.06 12.72 19.59
C GLU A 293 12.74 12.93 20.31
N VAL A 294 12.06 11.85 20.70
CA VAL A 294 10.83 11.95 21.50
C VAL A 294 11.11 11.60 22.95
N GLU A 295 10.58 12.41 23.86
CA GLU A 295 10.80 12.31 25.28
C GLU A 295 9.68 11.49 25.96
N PRO A 296 10.04 10.43 26.71
CA PRO A 296 9.05 9.67 27.46
C PRO A 296 8.43 10.52 28.58
N ASN A 297 7.15 10.30 28.84
CA ASN A 297 6.28 10.98 29.81
C ASN A 297 5.97 12.46 29.50
N ILE A 298 6.50 13.01 28.43
CA ILE A 298 6.28 14.39 28.00
C ILE A 298 5.51 14.41 26.68
N ASP A 299 5.97 13.64 25.71
CA ASP A 299 5.41 13.67 24.37
C ASP A 299 4.20 12.75 24.17
N SER A 300 3.28 13.20 23.30
CA SER A 300 2.08 12.45 22.91
C SER A 300 2.41 11.23 22.05
N ARG A 301 1.52 10.22 22.04
CA ARG A 301 1.67 9.02 21.20
C ARG A 301 1.68 9.33 19.71
N TRP A 302 0.99 10.40 19.29
CA TRP A 302 1.06 10.90 17.91
C TRP A 302 2.48 11.23 17.48
N LEU A 303 3.26 11.83 18.39
CA LEU A 303 4.64 12.21 18.13
C LEU A 303 5.54 10.98 17.97
N PHE A 304 5.35 9.97 18.83
CA PHE A 304 6.03 8.69 18.73
C PHE A 304 5.70 7.96 17.42
N LEU A 305 4.44 7.98 16.97
CA LEU A 305 4.06 7.39 15.68
C LEU A 305 4.71 8.13 14.51
N LYS A 306 4.76 9.47 14.55
CA LYS A 306 5.45 10.29 13.54
C LYS A 306 6.95 9.94 13.49
N ALA A 307 7.61 9.85 14.64
CA ALA A 307 9.02 9.46 14.73
C ALA A 307 9.25 8.05 14.14
N ALA A 308 8.37 7.10 14.44
CA ALA A 308 8.43 5.74 13.91
C ALA A 308 8.29 5.70 12.38
N ILE A 309 7.37 6.49 11.82
CA ILE A 309 7.18 6.61 10.36
C ILE A 309 8.46 7.14 9.69
N ILE A 310 9.08 8.17 10.27
CA ILE A 310 10.33 8.74 9.76
C ILE A 310 11.47 7.70 9.82
N ASN A 311 11.57 6.94 10.91
CA ASN A 311 12.57 5.90 11.07
C ASN A 311 12.43 4.78 10.03
N SER A 312 11.20 4.30 9.79
CA SER A 312 10.91 3.31 8.76
C SER A 312 11.24 3.87 7.37
N ALA A 313 10.80 5.09 7.07
CA ALA A 313 11.07 5.72 5.78
C ALA A 313 12.57 5.88 5.52
N ARG A 314 13.34 6.33 6.51
CA ARG A 314 14.80 6.48 6.38
C ARG A 314 15.48 5.17 6.02
N VAL A 315 15.26 4.12 6.82
CA VAL A 315 15.95 2.86 6.61
C VAL A 315 15.56 2.25 5.28
N THR A 316 14.26 2.31 4.91
CA THR A 316 13.77 1.83 3.63
C THR A 316 14.37 2.60 2.45
N LEU A 317 14.37 3.94 2.48
CA LEU A 317 14.92 4.75 1.39
C LEU A 317 16.41 4.51 1.19
N LEU A 318 17.19 4.49 2.28
CA LEU A 318 18.61 4.21 2.22
C LEU A 318 18.88 2.80 1.68
N SER A 319 18.14 1.79 2.17
CA SER A 319 18.26 0.42 1.68
C SER A 319 17.86 0.27 0.22
N ILE A 320 16.85 1.01 -0.27
CA ILE A 320 16.48 1.02 -1.70
C ILE A 320 17.65 1.53 -2.54
N VAL A 321 18.27 2.65 -2.16
CA VAL A 321 19.40 3.21 -2.91
C VAL A 321 20.58 2.23 -2.92
N LEU A 322 20.96 1.73 -1.74
CA LEU A 322 22.09 0.81 -1.61
C LEU A 322 21.85 -0.51 -2.33
N CYS A 323 20.63 -1.05 -2.27
CA CYS A 323 20.31 -2.33 -2.91
C CYS A 323 20.22 -2.22 -4.44
N VAL A 324 19.80 -1.07 -4.97
CA VAL A 324 19.85 -0.80 -6.42
C VAL A 324 21.29 -0.74 -6.89
N ILE A 325 22.17 -0.02 -6.17
CA ILE A 325 23.59 0.06 -6.52
C ILE A 325 24.23 -1.32 -6.47
N LEU A 326 24.17 -1.98 -5.30
CA LEU A 326 24.79 -3.28 -5.08
C LEU A 326 24.19 -4.35 -6.00
N GLY A 327 22.87 -4.41 -6.11
CA GLY A 327 22.18 -5.39 -6.94
C GLY A 327 22.43 -5.17 -8.43
N THR A 328 22.56 -3.93 -8.92
CA THR A 328 22.95 -3.67 -10.32
C THR A 328 24.37 -4.13 -10.59
N ILE A 329 25.32 -3.83 -9.70
CA ILE A 329 26.71 -4.28 -9.82
C ILE A 329 26.74 -5.82 -9.88
N VAL A 330 26.16 -6.49 -8.88
CA VAL A 330 26.11 -7.96 -8.81
C VAL A 330 25.40 -8.56 -10.03
N GLY A 331 24.27 -7.99 -10.45
CA GLY A 331 23.49 -8.45 -11.60
C GLY A 331 24.26 -8.36 -12.92
N VAL A 332 24.97 -7.26 -13.15
CA VAL A 332 25.84 -7.09 -14.33
C VAL A 332 27.08 -7.99 -14.24
N THR A 333 27.71 -8.09 -13.07
CA THR A 333 28.89 -8.96 -12.86
C THR A 333 28.57 -10.42 -13.14
N ARG A 334 27.35 -10.89 -12.88
CA ARG A 334 26.93 -12.27 -13.23
C ARG A 334 26.90 -12.54 -14.73
N LEU A 335 26.72 -11.50 -15.55
CA LEU A 335 26.77 -11.61 -17.02
C LEU A 335 28.19 -11.53 -17.57
N SER A 336 29.20 -11.31 -16.72
CA SER A 336 30.59 -11.23 -17.14
C SER A 336 31.11 -12.58 -17.64
N ASN A 337 31.95 -12.54 -18.67
CA ASN A 337 32.70 -13.72 -19.15
C ASN A 337 33.74 -14.22 -18.13
N ASN A 338 34.11 -13.40 -17.13
CA ASN A 338 35.01 -13.82 -16.07
C ASN A 338 34.30 -14.78 -15.11
N LYS A 339 34.65 -16.07 -15.20
CA LYS A 339 34.06 -17.15 -14.39
C LYS A 339 34.17 -16.89 -12.89
N LEU A 340 35.28 -16.35 -12.39
CA LEU A 340 35.44 -16.08 -10.96
C LEU A 340 34.44 -15.03 -10.51
N ALA A 341 34.38 -13.90 -11.21
CA ALA A 341 33.48 -12.80 -10.88
C ALA A 341 32.00 -13.22 -10.98
N SER A 342 31.61 -13.91 -12.06
CA SER A 342 30.25 -14.41 -12.25
C SER A 342 29.86 -15.47 -11.21
N THR A 343 30.79 -16.35 -10.82
CA THR A 343 30.56 -17.37 -9.79
C THR A 343 30.39 -16.73 -8.42
N MET A 344 31.26 -15.79 -8.03
CA MET A 344 31.15 -15.09 -6.73
C MET A 344 29.83 -14.33 -6.61
N ALA A 345 29.43 -13.63 -7.67
CA ALA A 345 28.16 -12.92 -7.70
C ALA A 345 26.96 -13.89 -7.68
N THR A 346 27.09 -15.08 -8.28
CA THR A 346 26.06 -16.13 -8.21
C THR A 346 25.94 -16.72 -6.81
N VAL A 347 27.07 -17.03 -6.15
CA VAL A 347 27.08 -17.50 -4.76
C VAL A 347 26.43 -16.49 -3.84
N TYR A 348 26.79 -15.20 -3.97
CA TYR A 348 26.13 -14.13 -3.22
C TYR A 348 24.61 -14.15 -3.39
N VAL A 349 24.12 -14.17 -4.63
CA VAL A 349 22.66 -14.15 -4.89
C VAL A 349 21.98 -15.38 -4.32
N GLU A 350 22.53 -16.58 -4.53
CA GLU A 350 21.96 -17.82 -4.00
C GLU A 350 21.95 -17.88 -2.47
N VAL A 351 22.97 -17.34 -1.81
CA VAL A 351 23.00 -17.29 -0.34
C VAL A 351 21.94 -16.32 0.19
N PHE A 352 21.97 -15.05 -0.23
CA PHE A 352 21.12 -14.03 0.38
C PHE A 352 19.64 -14.15 -0.02
N ARG A 353 19.33 -14.66 -1.22
CA ARG A 353 17.94 -14.88 -1.65
C ARG A 353 17.25 -16.00 -0.89
N ASN A 354 18.02 -17.04 -0.50
CA ASN A 354 17.47 -18.22 0.15
C ASN A 354 17.47 -18.12 1.68
N LEU A 355 18.07 -17.07 2.26
CA LEU A 355 18.03 -16.80 3.70
C LEU A 355 16.76 -16.03 4.10
N PRO A 356 16.03 -16.46 5.15
CA PRO A 356 14.98 -15.65 5.73
C PRO A 356 15.55 -14.33 6.25
N LEU A 357 14.97 -13.20 5.83
CA LEU A 357 15.44 -11.86 6.24
C LEU A 357 15.50 -11.70 7.77
N ALA A 358 14.55 -12.28 8.48
CA ALA A 358 14.53 -12.32 9.94
C ALA A 358 15.82 -12.92 10.55
N VAL A 359 16.27 -14.05 10.01
CA VAL A 359 17.50 -14.74 10.46
C VAL A 359 18.73 -13.93 10.08
N LEU A 360 18.73 -13.33 8.88
CA LEU A 360 19.82 -12.46 8.44
C LEU A 360 19.99 -11.25 9.36
N LEU A 361 18.88 -10.59 9.73
CA LEU A 361 18.89 -9.44 10.64
C LEU A 361 19.44 -9.84 12.02
N PHE A 362 18.96 -10.95 12.57
CA PHE A 362 19.46 -11.48 13.84
C PHE A 362 20.96 -11.80 13.78
N LEU A 363 21.42 -12.43 12.69
CA LEU A 363 22.83 -12.75 12.48
C LEU A 363 23.67 -11.48 12.43
N ILE A 364 23.29 -10.49 11.63
CA ILE A 364 24.05 -9.24 11.49
C ILE A 364 24.13 -8.52 12.83
N ALA A 365 23.01 -8.37 13.55
CA ALA A 365 22.99 -7.70 14.85
C ALA A 365 23.86 -8.43 15.89
N THR A 366 23.76 -9.77 15.96
CA THR A 366 24.53 -10.57 16.90
C THR A 366 26.02 -10.56 16.58
N GLN A 367 26.39 -10.72 15.30
CA GLN A 367 27.79 -10.69 14.89
C GLN A 367 28.41 -9.31 15.11
N PHE A 368 27.68 -8.24 14.82
CA PHE A 368 28.14 -6.89 15.12
C PHE A 368 28.37 -6.70 16.62
N GLY A 369 27.42 -7.09 17.47
CA GLY A 369 27.54 -6.95 18.93
C GLY A 369 28.67 -7.78 19.54
N LEU A 370 29.02 -8.94 18.95
CA LEU A 370 30.09 -9.82 19.45
C LEU A 370 31.49 -9.44 18.94
N GLN A 371 31.60 -9.01 17.68
CA GLN A 371 32.89 -8.72 17.05
C GLN A 371 33.32 -7.26 17.17
N ALA A 372 32.37 -6.34 17.36
CA ALA A 372 32.73 -4.94 17.56
C ALA A 372 33.42 -4.76 18.93
N PRO A 373 34.48 -3.93 19.00
CA PRO A 373 35.21 -3.69 20.23
C PRO A 373 34.29 -3.03 21.27
N LEU A 374 34.57 -3.30 22.54
CA LEU A 374 33.84 -2.68 23.63
C LEU A 374 34.07 -1.17 23.59
N PHE A 375 33.04 -0.36 23.88
CA PHE A 375 33.18 1.11 23.91
C PHE A 375 34.40 1.58 24.72
N LYS A 376 34.70 0.91 25.83
CA LYS A 376 35.87 1.14 26.70
C LYS A 376 37.23 1.00 26.01
N GLU A 377 37.34 0.22 24.93
CA GLU A 377 38.62 -0.13 24.29
C GLU A 377 39.12 0.97 23.32
N GLU A 378 38.38 2.08 23.16
CA GLU A 378 38.80 3.28 22.44
C GLU A 378 39.42 3.02 21.06
N THR A 379 38.63 2.45 20.14
CA THR A 379 39.13 2.14 18.79
C THR A 379 38.80 3.26 17.79
N PHE A 380 39.82 4.05 17.47
CA PHE A 380 39.76 5.05 16.42
C PHE A 380 40.39 4.52 15.13
N LEU A 381 39.67 4.63 14.02
CA LEU A 381 40.13 4.28 12.68
C LEU A 381 40.47 5.55 11.88
N PHE A 382 41.28 5.39 10.84
CA PHE A 382 41.63 6.45 9.88
C PHE A 382 42.15 7.75 10.55
N GLY A 383 43.02 7.60 11.56
CA GLY A 383 43.65 8.75 12.23
C GLY A 383 42.70 9.56 13.12
N GLY A 384 41.63 8.95 13.64
CA GLY A 384 40.63 9.60 14.49
C GLY A 384 39.29 9.86 13.80
N ALA A 385 39.19 9.60 12.49
CA ALA A 385 38.03 10.02 11.71
C ALA A 385 36.77 9.19 11.96
N VAL A 386 36.94 7.97 12.45
CA VAL A 386 35.85 7.06 12.76
C VAL A 386 36.12 6.44 14.13
N PHE A 387 35.20 6.61 15.06
CA PHE A 387 35.19 5.86 16.30
C PHE A 387 34.28 4.63 16.14
N PHE A 388 34.83 3.45 16.40
CA PHE A 388 34.15 2.17 16.17
C PHE A 388 33.92 1.45 17.50
N SER A 389 32.69 1.00 17.76
CA SER A 389 32.34 0.31 19.00
C SER A 389 31.08 -0.56 18.84
N ASN A 390 30.88 -1.50 19.75
CA ASN A 390 29.65 -2.25 19.94
C ASN A 390 28.41 -1.38 20.29
N GLN A 391 28.59 -0.16 20.77
CA GLN A 391 27.49 0.78 21.03
C GLN A 391 27.09 1.62 19.80
N GLY A 392 27.96 1.73 18.79
CA GLY A 392 27.71 2.56 17.61
C GLY A 392 28.98 2.84 16.81
N ILE A 393 28.80 3.51 15.67
CA ILE A 393 29.90 4.00 14.84
C ILE A 393 29.74 5.52 14.70
N TRP A 394 30.74 6.29 15.12
CA TRP A 394 30.73 7.74 15.01
C TRP A 394 31.70 8.18 13.93
N PHE A 395 31.21 9.01 13.01
CA PHE A 395 31.99 9.57 11.91
C PHE A 395 32.30 11.04 12.16
N VAL A 396 33.42 11.51 11.62
CA VAL A 396 33.72 12.94 11.50
C VAL A 396 32.58 13.67 10.80
N THR A 397 32.20 14.82 11.35
CA THR A 397 31.13 15.66 10.82
C THR A 397 31.68 17.00 10.38
N VAL A 398 30.89 17.71 9.57
CA VAL A 398 31.16 19.11 9.28
C VAL A 398 30.55 19.95 10.41
N ALA A 399 31.35 20.83 11.01
CA ALA A 399 30.92 21.71 12.11
C ALA A 399 29.71 22.61 11.76
N SER A 400 29.34 22.71 10.47
CA SER A 400 28.14 23.41 10.01
C SER A 400 27.60 22.81 8.71
N TYR A 401 26.40 22.22 8.79
CA TYR A 401 25.66 21.69 7.62
C TYR A 401 25.42 22.75 6.53
N GLN A 402 25.26 24.02 6.91
CA GLN A 402 25.06 25.13 5.99
C GLN A 402 26.24 25.33 5.03
N ARG A 403 27.48 24.99 5.43
CA ARG A 403 28.66 25.14 4.57
C ARG A 403 28.82 24.01 3.58
N LEU A 404 28.46 22.79 3.99
CA LEU A 404 28.36 21.66 3.06
C LEU A 404 27.33 21.97 1.97
N LEU A 405 26.19 22.54 2.36
CA LEU A 405 25.17 23.04 1.44
C LEU A 405 25.73 24.10 0.49
N LEU A 406 26.44 25.11 1.00
CA LEU A 406 27.09 26.14 0.17
C LEU A 406 28.10 25.56 -0.83
N GLY A 407 28.87 24.55 -0.43
CA GLY A 407 29.79 23.84 -1.33
C GLY A 407 29.04 23.11 -2.46
N LEU A 408 27.93 22.43 -2.12
CA LEU A 408 27.07 21.77 -3.11
C LEU A 408 26.37 22.76 -4.05
N ILE A 409 25.92 23.91 -3.53
CA ILE A 409 25.38 25.01 -4.33
C ILE A 409 26.43 25.54 -5.30
N GLY A 410 27.66 25.76 -4.83
CA GLY A 410 28.77 26.20 -5.67
C GLY A 410 29.06 25.22 -6.82
N LEU A 411 29.07 23.91 -6.55
CA LEU A 411 29.19 22.88 -7.57
C LEU A 411 28.04 22.92 -8.57
N ALA A 412 26.81 23.05 -8.08
CA ALA A 412 25.62 23.03 -8.91
C ALA A 412 25.56 24.27 -9.82
N LEU A 413 25.90 25.46 -9.29
CA LEU A 413 25.98 26.70 -10.05
C LEU A 413 27.09 26.67 -11.09
N LEU A 414 28.27 26.14 -10.74
CA LEU A 414 29.34 25.96 -11.71
C LEU A 414 28.90 25.01 -12.82
N ARG A 415 28.28 23.89 -12.47
CA ARG A 415 27.75 22.94 -13.46
C ARG A 415 26.71 23.60 -14.37
N ALA A 416 25.80 24.40 -13.83
CA ALA A 416 24.80 25.15 -14.61
C ALA A 416 25.47 26.17 -15.56
N ALA A 417 26.51 26.87 -15.09
CA ALA A 417 27.26 27.83 -15.89
C ALA A 417 28.02 27.16 -17.06
N LEU A 418 28.66 26.02 -16.80
CA LEU A 418 29.31 25.22 -17.85
C LEU A 418 28.29 24.67 -18.85
N ARG A 419 27.18 24.14 -18.34
CA ARG A 419 26.08 23.62 -19.17
C ARG A 419 25.52 24.72 -20.07
N HIS A 420 25.45 25.96 -19.60
CA HIS A 420 25.01 27.09 -20.41
C HIS A 420 26.01 27.42 -21.55
N GLY A 421 27.31 27.27 -21.30
CA GLY A 421 28.36 27.53 -22.30
C GLY A 421 28.42 26.48 -23.42
N ASP A 422 28.08 25.23 -23.12
CA ASP A 422 28.16 24.09 -24.05
C ASP A 422 26.86 23.82 -24.84
N ARG A 423 25.88 24.73 -24.76
CA ARG A 423 24.54 24.56 -25.35
C ARG A 423 24.48 24.94 -26.83
N ILE A 424 23.86 24.06 -27.62
CA ILE A 424 23.60 24.27 -29.05
C ILE A 424 22.14 24.63 -29.27
N GLU A 425 21.88 25.41 -30.31
CA GLU A 425 20.54 25.78 -30.71
C GLU A 425 19.69 24.55 -31.07
N PRO A 426 18.53 24.35 -30.43
CA PRO A 426 17.66 23.22 -30.73
C PRO A 426 17.06 23.34 -32.14
N ARG A 427 16.91 22.20 -32.83
CA ARG A 427 16.38 22.15 -34.21
C ARG A 427 14.94 22.68 -34.32
N PHE A 428 14.16 22.57 -33.25
CA PHE A 428 12.78 23.07 -33.18
C PHE A 428 12.55 23.76 -31.85
N ILE A 429 11.99 24.97 -31.88
CA ILE A 429 11.59 25.70 -30.67
C ILE A 429 10.08 25.54 -30.51
N VAL A 430 9.66 24.67 -29.60
CA VAL A 430 8.25 24.47 -29.26
C VAL A 430 7.82 25.62 -28.34
N THR A 431 6.85 26.43 -28.77
CA THR A 431 6.25 27.48 -27.93
C THR A 431 4.92 26.97 -27.33
N PRO A 432 4.70 27.12 -26.01
CA PRO A 432 3.46 26.69 -25.38
C PRO A 432 2.27 27.53 -25.85
N SER A 433 1.14 26.87 -26.13
CA SER A 433 -0.09 27.51 -26.62
C SER A 433 -1.27 27.38 -25.64
N THR A 434 -1.20 26.44 -24.70
CA THR A 434 -2.25 26.17 -23.72
C THR A 434 -1.81 26.58 -22.30
N PRO A 435 -2.75 26.97 -21.41
CA PRO A 435 -2.41 27.37 -20.02
C PRO A 435 -1.66 26.28 -19.25
N THR A 436 -2.00 25.01 -19.52
CA THR A 436 -1.36 23.85 -18.91
C THR A 436 0.07 23.64 -19.41
N GLN A 437 0.38 24.00 -20.65
CA GLN A 437 1.76 23.97 -21.17
C GLN A 437 2.60 25.14 -20.62
N HIS A 438 2.00 26.32 -20.45
CA HIS A 438 2.69 27.43 -19.77
C HIS A 438 3.04 27.08 -18.32
N LEU A 439 2.19 26.33 -17.62
CA LEU A 439 2.51 25.82 -16.29
C LEU A 439 3.69 24.82 -16.30
N LYS A 440 3.86 24.04 -17.37
CA LYS A 440 4.99 23.10 -17.51
C LYS A 440 6.29 23.79 -17.95
N ARG A 441 6.20 24.88 -18.73
CA ARG A 441 7.34 25.68 -19.22
C ARG A 441 7.18 27.17 -18.89
N PRO A 442 7.33 27.56 -17.61
CA PRO A 442 7.10 28.93 -17.16
C PRO A 442 8.11 29.94 -17.74
N PHE A 443 9.32 29.48 -18.11
CA PHE A 443 10.39 30.34 -18.61
C PHE A 443 10.48 30.40 -20.16
N SER A 444 9.50 29.83 -20.87
CA SER A 444 9.47 29.73 -22.34
C SER A 444 9.50 31.08 -23.07
N ALA A 445 9.04 32.16 -22.44
CA ALA A 445 9.03 33.50 -23.02
C ALA A 445 10.43 34.14 -23.17
N LEU A 446 11.45 33.61 -22.47
CA LEU A 446 12.78 34.23 -22.39
C LEU A 446 13.77 33.71 -23.45
N GLY A 447 13.31 32.83 -24.34
CA GLY A 447 14.12 32.20 -25.38
C GLY A 447 14.91 30.98 -24.88
N TRP A 448 15.36 30.15 -25.81
CA TRP A 448 15.84 28.79 -25.51
C TRP A 448 17.08 28.75 -24.60
N ARG A 449 18.02 29.70 -24.72
CA ARG A 449 19.24 29.77 -23.87
C ARG A 449 18.94 30.16 -22.43
N LEU A 450 18.06 31.15 -22.25
CA LEU A 450 17.71 31.68 -20.94
C LEU A 450 16.70 30.78 -20.23
N GLU A 451 15.76 30.20 -20.96
CA GLU A 451 14.80 29.23 -20.40
C GLU A 451 15.51 28.05 -19.76
N THR A 452 16.47 27.47 -20.48
CA THR A 452 17.22 26.31 -20.02
C THR A 452 18.11 26.66 -18.82
N LEU A 453 18.74 27.85 -18.79
CA LEU A 453 19.52 28.31 -17.65
C LEU A 453 18.64 28.60 -16.43
N LEU A 454 17.49 29.24 -16.61
CA LEU A 454 16.55 29.49 -15.53
C LEU A 454 15.94 28.21 -15.01
N SER A 455 15.73 27.18 -15.84
CA SER A 455 15.30 25.86 -15.35
C SER A 455 16.36 25.19 -14.47
N ASP A 456 17.65 25.29 -14.80
CA ASP A 456 18.73 24.77 -13.95
C ASP A 456 18.85 25.56 -12.64
N LEU A 457 18.82 26.89 -12.71
CA LEU A 457 18.88 27.76 -11.54
C LEU A 457 17.66 27.57 -10.64
N PHE A 458 16.47 27.38 -11.21
CA PHE A 458 15.25 27.09 -10.47
C PHE A 458 15.33 25.74 -9.79
N LEU A 459 15.91 24.71 -10.42
CA LEU A 459 16.16 23.42 -9.77
C LEU A 459 17.13 23.56 -8.60
N ILE A 460 18.20 24.33 -8.76
CA ILE A 460 19.17 24.58 -7.67
C ILE A 460 18.49 25.31 -6.53
N ALA A 461 17.78 26.40 -6.80
CA ALA A 461 17.04 27.15 -5.80
C ALA A 461 15.98 26.28 -5.10
N ALA A 462 15.27 25.44 -5.86
CA ALA A 462 14.29 24.51 -5.31
C ALA A 462 14.94 23.43 -4.46
N ALA A 463 16.12 22.94 -4.80
CA ALA A 463 16.88 21.98 -3.99
C ALA A 463 17.37 22.59 -2.68
N VAL A 464 17.81 23.86 -2.69
CA VAL A 464 18.21 24.59 -1.49
C VAL A 464 17.02 24.86 -0.58
N LEU A 465 15.94 25.41 -1.14
CA LEU A 465 14.68 25.62 -0.41
C LEU A 465 14.11 24.30 0.08
N PHE A 466 14.22 23.22 -0.68
CA PHE A 466 13.83 21.90 -0.22
C PHE A 466 14.64 21.50 1.01
N ILE A 467 15.97 21.64 1.00
CA ILE A 467 16.80 21.29 2.16
C ILE A 467 16.41 22.16 3.36
N ASP A 468 16.22 23.46 3.20
CA ASP A 468 15.85 24.37 4.29
C ASP A 468 14.42 24.13 4.82
N LEU A 469 13.46 23.80 3.96
CA LEU A 469 12.08 23.50 4.34
C LEU A 469 11.89 22.07 4.85
N PHE A 470 12.75 21.16 4.43
CA PHE A 470 12.78 19.76 4.85
C PHE A 470 13.54 19.57 6.16
N LEU A 471 14.57 20.37 6.42
CA LEU A 471 15.41 20.24 7.62
C LEU A 471 14.57 20.32 8.90
N PRO A 472 13.63 21.28 9.10
CA PRO A 472 12.76 21.30 10.27
C PRO A 472 11.86 20.07 10.40
N PHE A 473 11.43 19.46 9.29
CA PHE A 473 10.70 18.19 9.31
C PHE A 473 11.61 17.01 9.67
N ALA A 474 12.88 17.06 9.26
CA ALA A 474 13.88 16.05 9.55
C ALA A 474 14.48 16.20 10.97
N SER A 475 14.49 17.40 11.56
CA SER A 475 15.23 17.70 12.79
C SER A 475 14.37 18.21 13.95
N THR A 476 13.09 18.55 13.75
CA THR A 476 12.22 19.08 14.82
C THR A 476 10.80 18.51 14.74
N HIS A 477 10.01 18.73 15.80
CA HIS A 477 8.63 18.23 15.90
C HIS A 477 7.62 18.87 14.93
N GLY A 478 8.00 19.90 14.17
CA GLY A 478 7.15 20.65 13.23
C GLY A 478 7.46 20.43 11.75
N GLY A 479 7.04 21.37 10.90
CA GLY A 479 7.56 21.50 9.53
C GLY A 479 6.93 20.63 8.42
N GLY A 480 5.96 19.76 8.71
CA GLY A 480 5.40 18.84 7.71
C GLY A 480 4.80 19.54 6.47
N GLY A 481 4.08 20.65 6.67
CA GLY A 481 3.55 21.47 5.56
C GLY A 481 4.66 22.15 4.75
N ALA A 482 5.68 22.67 5.42
CA ALA A 482 6.85 23.27 4.77
C ALA A 482 7.64 22.23 3.97
N ALA A 483 7.87 21.05 4.53
CA ALA A 483 8.53 19.94 3.85
C ALA A 483 7.71 19.42 2.66
N ALA A 484 6.39 19.31 2.78
CA ALA A 484 5.51 18.94 1.67
C ALA A 484 5.56 19.99 0.54
N LEU A 485 5.56 21.28 0.87
CA LEU A 485 5.77 22.37 -0.09
C LEU A 485 7.17 22.29 -0.73
N GLY A 486 8.22 22.01 0.05
CA GLY A 486 9.57 21.80 -0.45
C GLY A 486 9.66 20.63 -1.43
N VAL A 487 9.05 19.49 -1.11
CA VAL A 487 8.96 18.33 -2.01
C VAL A 487 8.18 18.68 -3.28
N ALA A 488 7.02 19.35 -3.14
CA ALA A 488 6.21 19.75 -4.29
C ALA A 488 6.96 20.71 -5.22
N LEU A 489 7.68 21.69 -4.65
CA LEU A 489 8.52 22.63 -5.37
C LEU A 489 9.66 21.91 -6.10
N LEU A 490 10.34 20.97 -5.44
CA LEU A 490 11.41 20.18 -6.03
C LEU A 490 10.90 19.30 -7.18
N VAL A 491 9.76 18.62 -6.99
CA VAL A 491 9.10 17.81 -8.02
C VAL A 491 8.69 18.67 -9.20
N TYR A 492 8.15 19.87 -8.94
CA TYR A 492 7.80 20.82 -10.00
C TYR A 492 9.04 21.29 -10.77
N ALA A 493 10.15 21.60 -10.09
CA ALA A 493 11.41 21.97 -10.74
C ALA A 493 11.97 20.84 -11.62
N PHE A 494 11.93 19.59 -11.14
CA PHE A 494 12.27 18.41 -11.95
C PHE A 494 11.32 18.22 -13.13
N MET A 495 10.02 18.51 -12.95
CA MET A 495 9.06 18.43 -14.05
C MET A 495 9.41 19.43 -15.17
N ILE A 496 9.75 20.68 -14.81
CA ILE A 496 10.18 21.71 -15.77
C ILE A 496 11.42 21.23 -16.52
N ILE A 497 12.45 20.77 -15.81
CA ILE A 497 13.72 20.36 -16.44
C ILE A 497 13.50 19.19 -17.40
N SER A 498 12.68 18.21 -17.01
CA SER A 498 12.32 17.08 -17.87
C SER A 498 11.59 17.53 -19.12
N THR A 499 10.67 18.49 -19.03
CA THR A 499 9.98 18.99 -20.23
C THR A 499 10.89 19.79 -21.16
N VAL A 500 11.83 20.55 -20.59
CA VAL A 500 12.85 21.28 -21.37
C VAL A 500 13.84 20.32 -22.03
N ASP A 501 14.18 19.22 -21.35
CA ASP A 501 14.99 18.12 -21.91
C ASP A 501 14.26 17.39 -23.04
N ASP A 502 12.97 17.06 -22.85
CA ASP A 502 12.13 16.36 -23.85
C ASP A 502 12.01 17.16 -25.16
N ASP A 503 11.95 18.50 -25.08
CA ASP A 503 11.89 19.40 -26.24
C ASP A 503 13.26 19.61 -26.91
N GLY A 504 14.32 18.94 -26.43
CA GLY A 504 15.66 18.97 -27.02
C GLY A 504 16.44 20.27 -26.77
N ALA A 505 15.93 21.19 -25.96
CA ALA A 505 16.58 22.46 -25.63
C ALA A 505 17.86 22.29 -24.80
N ASN A 506 18.07 21.09 -24.23
CA ASN A 506 19.26 20.71 -23.46
C ASN A 506 20.18 19.72 -24.19
N THR A 507 20.04 19.60 -25.51
CA THR A 507 21.00 18.83 -26.32
C THR A 507 22.38 19.51 -26.29
N MET A 508 23.40 18.74 -25.90
CA MET A 508 24.80 19.19 -25.80
C MET A 508 25.62 18.41 -26.82
N GLU A 509 26.54 19.08 -27.53
CA GLU A 509 27.67 18.35 -28.13
C GLU A 509 28.64 18.03 -27.01
N ILE A 510 28.87 16.73 -26.81
CA ILE A 510 29.98 16.30 -25.98
C ILE A 510 31.23 16.44 -26.84
N ASP A 511 32.02 17.49 -26.59
CA ASP A 511 33.38 17.60 -27.12
C ASP A 511 34.23 16.45 -26.53
N ASP A 512 34.27 15.35 -27.27
CA ASP A 512 35.04 14.13 -26.96
C ASP A 512 36.54 14.29 -27.33
N SER A 513 36.99 15.49 -27.73
CA SER A 513 38.41 15.73 -27.96
C SER A 513 39.21 15.58 -26.65
N ASP A 514 40.48 15.18 -26.76
CA ASP A 514 41.40 15.13 -25.61
C ASP A 514 41.53 16.48 -24.88
N SER A 515 41.27 17.58 -25.59
CA SER A 515 41.25 18.93 -25.02
C SER A 515 39.96 19.19 -24.23
N GLY A 516 38.81 18.77 -24.75
CA GLY A 516 37.50 18.83 -24.09
C GLY A 516 37.44 17.98 -22.83
N ILE A 517 37.95 16.75 -22.87
CA ILE A 517 38.05 15.85 -21.71
C ILE A 517 38.92 16.47 -20.63
N ARG A 518 40.12 16.98 -20.98
CA ARG A 518 41.01 17.65 -20.01
C ARG A 518 40.36 18.88 -19.40
N LYS A 519 39.69 19.72 -20.19
CA LYS A 519 38.98 20.91 -19.72
C LYS A 519 37.85 20.53 -18.74
N ARG A 520 37.04 19.51 -19.04
CA ARG A 520 36.00 19.03 -18.12
C ARG A 520 36.61 18.47 -16.84
N PHE A 521 37.67 17.67 -16.95
CA PHE A 521 38.36 17.11 -15.80
C PHE A 521 38.92 18.20 -14.89
N THR A 522 39.62 19.20 -15.44
CA THR A 522 40.18 20.31 -14.65
C THR A 522 39.09 21.13 -14.00
N ILE A 523 37.99 21.40 -14.69
CA ILE A 523 36.86 22.12 -14.10
C ILE A 523 36.23 21.32 -12.97
N TRP A 524 35.98 20.02 -13.14
CA TRP A 524 35.43 19.18 -12.08
C TRP A 524 36.36 19.07 -10.87
N VAL A 525 37.67 18.91 -11.09
CA VAL A 525 38.66 18.89 -10.00
C VAL A 525 38.70 20.22 -9.27
N ALA A 526 38.70 21.35 -9.99
CA ALA A 526 38.67 22.69 -9.39
C ALA A 526 37.36 22.92 -8.62
N ALA A 527 36.23 22.50 -9.17
CA ALA A 527 34.92 22.61 -8.54
C ALA A 527 34.87 21.85 -7.21
N ILE A 528 35.29 20.58 -7.25
CA ILE A 528 35.31 19.71 -6.07
C ILE A 528 36.29 20.25 -5.04
N ALA A 529 37.45 20.78 -5.45
CA ALA A 529 38.40 21.40 -4.55
C ALA A 529 37.83 22.65 -3.87
N ILE A 530 37.14 23.53 -4.60
CA ILE A 530 36.49 24.73 -4.05
C ILE A 530 35.36 24.32 -3.10
N ALA A 531 34.51 23.37 -3.50
CA ALA A 531 33.40 22.90 -2.70
C ALA A 531 33.87 22.21 -1.41
N ALA A 532 34.91 21.38 -1.51
CA ALA A 532 35.58 20.79 -0.36
C ALA A 532 36.19 21.89 0.53
N GLY A 533 36.85 22.90 -0.05
CA GLY A 533 37.38 24.04 0.69
C GLY A 533 36.32 24.82 1.46
N ILE A 534 35.16 25.08 0.84
CA ILE A 534 34.01 25.74 1.49
C ILE A 534 33.47 24.84 2.62
N ALA A 535 33.26 23.55 2.35
CA ALA A 535 32.78 22.60 3.35
C ALA A 535 33.75 22.46 4.54
N LEU A 536 35.06 22.52 4.30
CA LEU A 536 36.12 22.34 5.32
C LEU A 536 36.58 23.64 5.99
N SER A 537 36.08 24.81 5.56
CA SER A 537 36.55 26.13 5.98
C SER A 537 36.43 26.46 7.48
N LYS A 538 35.64 25.71 8.26
CA LYS A 538 35.54 25.85 9.73
C LYS A 538 36.18 24.68 10.50
N GLY A 539 36.92 23.82 9.79
CA GLY A 539 37.44 22.57 10.33
C GLY A 539 36.42 21.43 10.28
N LEU A 540 36.94 20.22 10.49
CA LEU A 540 36.17 19.00 10.69
C LEU A 540 35.95 18.81 12.20
N SER A 541 34.75 18.40 12.58
CA SER A 541 34.47 17.99 13.95
C SER A 541 34.83 16.52 14.10
N TRP A 542 35.77 16.23 15.00
CA TRP A 542 36.20 14.87 15.30
C TRP A 542 35.37 14.31 16.45
N PRO A 543 35.00 13.02 16.43
CA PRO A 543 34.32 12.39 17.54
C PRO A 543 35.22 12.45 18.79
N GLU A 544 34.81 13.23 19.77
CA GLU A 544 35.57 13.47 20.99
C GLU A 544 35.09 12.51 22.07
N TYR A 545 36.00 11.67 22.57
CA TYR A 545 35.69 10.65 23.55
C TYR A 545 35.85 11.20 24.96
N VAL A 546 34.72 11.47 25.62
CA VAL A 546 34.66 12.12 26.93
C VAL A 546 34.56 11.07 28.02
N LYS A 547 35.52 11.11 28.94
CA LYS A 547 35.62 10.22 30.11
C LYS A 547 35.28 10.90 31.43
N ASP A 548 35.19 12.22 31.41
CA ASP A 548 34.91 13.09 32.55
C ASP A 548 33.71 13.95 32.12
N TRP A 549 32.51 13.51 32.45
CA TRP A 549 31.27 14.21 32.07
C TRP A 549 31.10 15.50 32.88
N ASN A 550 31.48 15.46 34.16
CA ASN A 550 31.20 16.55 35.11
C ASN A 550 32.32 17.63 35.16
N GLY A 551 33.44 17.39 34.48
CA GLY A 551 34.58 18.30 34.38
C GLY A 551 35.37 18.43 35.69
N ASP A 552 35.29 17.45 36.58
CA ASP A 552 35.96 17.48 37.88
C ASP A 552 37.44 17.05 37.84
N GLY A 553 37.93 16.65 36.66
CA GLY A 553 39.29 16.20 36.42
C GLY A 553 39.54 14.74 36.81
N VAL A 554 38.51 14.00 37.24
CA VAL A 554 38.55 12.58 37.55
C VAL A 554 37.93 11.80 36.41
N ILE A 555 38.59 10.71 36.01
CA ILE A 555 38.02 9.78 35.02
C ILE A 555 36.83 9.08 35.66
N ASP A 556 35.63 9.31 35.14
CA ASP A 556 34.41 8.68 35.61
C ASP A 556 34.41 7.17 35.33
N SER A 557 33.45 6.47 35.92
CA SER A 557 33.23 5.05 35.64
C SER A 557 32.95 4.81 34.15
N PRO A 558 33.50 3.74 33.53
CA PRO A 558 33.31 3.45 32.10
C PRO A 558 31.86 3.38 31.60
N GLY A 559 30.87 3.24 32.49
CA GLY A 559 29.44 3.30 32.15
C GLY A 559 28.90 4.71 31.88
N SER A 560 29.67 5.76 32.14
CA SER A 560 29.28 7.17 31.93
C SER A 560 30.05 7.85 30.79
N TRP A 561 31.01 7.13 30.19
CA TRP A 561 31.77 7.61 29.04
C TRP A 561 30.86 7.71 27.83
N HIS A 562 31.06 8.75 27.02
CA HIS A 562 30.25 9.02 25.85
C HIS A 562 31.06 9.82 24.81
N ILE A 563 30.53 9.92 23.59
CA ILE A 563 31.07 10.85 22.60
C ILE A 563 30.41 12.21 22.84
N ALA A 564 31.22 13.28 22.91
CA ALA A 564 30.71 14.64 23.15
C ALA A 564 29.61 15.00 22.14
N GLU A 565 28.53 15.59 22.61
CA GLU A 565 27.40 15.98 21.75
C GLU A 565 27.85 16.93 20.64
N GLY A 566 27.44 16.64 19.40
CA GLY A 566 27.82 17.43 18.22
C GLY A 566 29.24 17.17 17.68
N SER A 567 30.07 16.40 18.39
CA SER A 567 31.44 16.11 17.96
C SER A 567 31.51 15.08 16.82
N GLY A 568 30.59 14.12 16.79
CA GLY A 568 30.53 13.00 15.84
C GLY A 568 29.13 12.66 15.34
N PHE A 569 29.02 12.09 14.14
CA PHE A 569 27.77 11.63 13.54
C PHE A 569 27.59 10.15 13.87
N GLU A 570 26.59 9.82 14.68
CA GLU A 570 26.35 8.46 15.15
C GLU A 570 25.51 7.64 14.17
N ILE A 571 25.98 6.42 13.89
CA ILE A 571 25.20 5.34 13.30
C ILE A 571 24.97 4.28 14.37
N THR A 572 23.71 4.14 14.79
CA THR A 572 23.33 3.18 15.83
C THR A 572 23.44 1.73 15.31
N PRO A 573 23.80 0.75 16.17
CA PRO A 573 23.92 -0.65 15.78
C PRO A 573 22.61 -1.23 15.22
N PHE A 574 21.47 -0.83 15.80
CA PHE A 574 20.14 -1.27 15.37
C PHE A 574 19.81 -0.79 13.96
N PHE A 575 20.13 0.48 13.65
CA PHE A 575 19.96 1.04 12.32
C PHE A 575 20.90 0.36 11.32
N LEU A 576 22.17 0.16 11.69
CA LEU A 576 23.16 -0.51 10.85
C LEU A 576 22.72 -1.94 10.50
N ALA A 577 22.29 -2.72 11.49
CA ALA A 577 21.83 -4.09 11.29
C ALA A 577 20.62 -4.14 10.35
N MET A 578 19.65 -3.24 10.55
CA MET A 578 18.46 -3.16 9.71
C MET A 578 18.80 -2.74 8.27
N MET A 579 19.61 -1.69 8.12
CA MET A 579 20.05 -1.19 6.83
C MET A 579 20.83 -2.26 6.06
N LEU A 580 21.80 -2.93 6.67
CA LEU A 580 22.60 -3.97 6.03
C LEU A 580 21.75 -5.20 5.68
N GLY A 581 20.91 -5.68 6.60
CA GLY A 581 20.06 -6.85 6.34
C GLY A 581 19.09 -6.62 5.18
N LEU A 582 18.37 -5.50 5.19
CA LEU A 582 17.48 -5.11 4.08
C LEU A 582 18.25 -4.96 2.77
N THR A 583 19.42 -4.31 2.80
CA THR A 583 20.23 -4.05 1.61
C THR A 583 20.72 -5.35 0.98
N LEU A 584 21.36 -6.23 1.77
CA LEU A 584 21.96 -7.47 1.28
C LEU A 584 20.89 -8.43 0.75
N PHE A 585 19.79 -8.59 1.49
CA PHE A 585 18.68 -9.42 1.05
C PHE A 585 18.05 -8.89 -0.25
N THR A 586 17.71 -7.60 -0.29
CA THR A 586 17.01 -7.01 -1.44
C THR A 586 17.94 -6.91 -2.66
N ALA A 587 19.23 -6.64 -2.48
CA ALA A 587 20.21 -6.55 -3.56
C ALA A 587 20.32 -7.87 -4.33
N SER A 588 20.17 -9.02 -3.67
CA SER A 588 20.14 -10.33 -4.34
C SER A 588 18.97 -10.44 -5.33
N THR A 589 17.80 -9.93 -4.97
CA THR A 589 16.60 -9.96 -5.81
C THR A 589 16.69 -8.90 -6.92
N VAL A 590 17.22 -7.71 -6.62
CA VAL A 590 17.51 -6.67 -7.61
C VAL A 590 18.53 -7.18 -8.64
N ALA A 591 19.54 -7.95 -8.23
CA ALA A 591 20.49 -8.56 -9.15
C ALA A 591 19.84 -9.54 -10.13
N GLU A 592 18.86 -10.32 -9.69
CA GLU A 592 18.07 -11.18 -10.60
C GLU A 592 17.21 -10.37 -11.57
N ILE A 593 16.59 -9.29 -11.11
CA ILE A 593 15.81 -8.39 -11.96
C ILE A 593 16.70 -7.77 -13.04
N VAL A 594 17.87 -7.25 -12.65
CA VAL A 594 18.83 -6.63 -13.57
C VAL A 594 19.32 -7.64 -14.60
N ARG A 595 19.78 -8.81 -14.13
CA ARG A 595 20.25 -9.90 -15.00
C ARG A 595 19.16 -10.37 -15.95
N GLY A 596 17.97 -10.66 -15.44
CA GLY A 596 16.83 -11.13 -16.23
C GLY A 596 16.34 -10.11 -17.26
N SER A 597 16.35 -8.83 -16.91
CA SER A 597 15.99 -7.74 -17.82
C SER A 597 17.01 -7.50 -18.93
N ILE A 598 18.30 -7.72 -18.66
CA ILE A 598 19.32 -7.65 -19.72
C ILE A 598 19.20 -8.85 -20.66
N GLN A 599 18.95 -10.04 -20.12
CA GLN A 599 18.83 -11.27 -20.91
C GLN A 599 17.55 -11.37 -21.75
N SER A 600 16.48 -10.67 -21.37
CA SER A 600 15.23 -10.64 -22.12
C SER A 600 15.32 -9.80 -23.40
N LEU A 601 16.37 -9.01 -23.57
CA LEU A 601 16.55 -8.17 -24.74
C LEU A 601 16.87 -9.00 -26.01
N PRO A 602 16.33 -8.61 -27.18
CA PRO A 602 16.65 -9.27 -28.44
C PRO A 602 18.14 -9.23 -28.75
N ARG A 603 18.72 -10.39 -29.11
CA ARG A 603 20.15 -10.51 -29.41
C ARG A 603 20.60 -9.63 -30.58
N GLY A 604 19.71 -9.35 -31.55
CA GLY A 604 20.00 -8.49 -32.70
C GLY A 604 20.49 -7.09 -32.33
N GLN A 605 20.03 -6.50 -31.22
CA GLN A 605 20.52 -5.21 -30.73
C GLN A 605 21.99 -5.27 -30.28
N VAL A 606 22.35 -6.39 -29.64
CA VAL A 606 23.73 -6.66 -29.21
C VAL A 606 24.62 -6.93 -30.42
N GLU A 607 24.12 -7.69 -31.41
CA GLU A 607 24.83 -7.99 -32.66
C GLU A 607 25.07 -6.73 -33.50
N ALA A 608 24.06 -5.86 -33.66
CA ALA A 608 24.22 -4.58 -34.35
C ALA A 608 25.25 -3.68 -33.66
N ALA A 609 25.24 -3.63 -32.32
CA ALA A 609 26.25 -2.90 -31.56
C ALA A 609 27.67 -3.47 -31.73
N ILE A 610 27.81 -4.80 -31.86
CA ILE A 610 29.08 -5.46 -32.20
C ILE A 610 29.51 -5.05 -33.61
N SER A 611 28.60 -5.05 -34.59
CA SER A 611 28.88 -4.67 -35.97
C SER A 611 29.33 -3.21 -36.10
N LEU A 612 28.83 -2.32 -35.24
CA LEU A 612 29.28 -0.93 -35.11
C LEU A 612 30.60 -0.78 -34.33
N SER A 613 31.27 -1.89 -34.00
CA SER A 613 32.53 -1.92 -33.22
C SER A 613 32.44 -1.26 -31.84
N LEU A 614 31.24 -1.24 -31.23
CA LEU A 614 31.10 -0.73 -29.87
C LEU A 614 31.78 -1.67 -28.87
N SER A 615 32.63 -1.09 -28.03
CA SER A 615 33.26 -1.80 -26.91
C SER A 615 32.20 -2.37 -25.95
N PRO A 616 32.52 -3.41 -25.17
CA PRO A 616 31.56 -4.02 -24.23
C PRO A 616 30.93 -3.00 -23.26
N PHE A 617 31.71 -2.02 -22.80
CA PHE A 617 31.21 -0.95 -21.92
C PHE A 617 30.29 0.04 -22.66
N GLN A 618 30.68 0.47 -23.87
CA GLN A 618 29.82 1.33 -24.70
C GLN A 618 28.51 0.63 -25.06
N ARG A 619 28.57 -0.65 -25.43
CA ARG A 619 27.39 -1.46 -25.73
C ARG A 619 26.46 -1.59 -24.54
N LEU A 620 27.02 -1.86 -23.35
CA LEU A 620 26.24 -1.93 -22.12
C LEU A 620 25.55 -0.59 -21.83
N ARG A 621 26.30 0.52 -21.89
CA ARG A 621 25.81 1.85 -21.50
C ARG A 621 24.86 2.48 -22.53
N LEU A 622 25.12 2.33 -23.83
CA LEU A 622 24.41 3.05 -24.90
C LEU A 622 23.24 2.25 -25.48
N VAL A 623 23.30 0.91 -25.46
CA VAL A 623 22.30 0.07 -26.13
C VAL A 623 21.53 -0.78 -25.13
N ILE A 624 22.24 -1.59 -24.33
CA ILE A 624 21.61 -2.62 -23.49
C ILE A 624 20.91 -2.01 -22.28
N LEU A 625 21.61 -1.22 -21.46
CA LEU A 625 21.08 -0.71 -20.18
C LEU A 625 19.87 0.23 -20.36
N PRO A 626 19.84 1.15 -21.34
CA PRO A 626 18.66 2.00 -21.57
C PRO A 626 17.41 1.18 -21.94
N GLN A 627 17.57 0.12 -22.75
CA GLN A 627 16.47 -0.76 -23.14
C GLN A 627 16.03 -1.65 -21.96
N ALA A 628 16.99 -2.25 -21.25
CA ALA A 628 16.71 -3.13 -20.12
C ALA A 628 16.06 -2.36 -18.95
N LEU A 629 16.38 -1.08 -18.75
CA LEU A 629 15.75 -0.24 -17.73
C LEU A 629 14.23 -0.26 -17.85
N ARG A 630 13.68 -0.24 -19.07
CA ARG A 630 12.22 -0.25 -19.30
C ARG A 630 11.54 -1.49 -18.75
N SER A 631 12.18 -2.66 -18.81
CA SER A 631 11.64 -3.88 -18.19
C SER A 631 12.00 -4.02 -16.71
N MET A 632 13.07 -3.37 -16.24
CA MET A 632 13.46 -3.36 -14.82
C MET A 632 12.49 -2.56 -13.95
N VAL A 633 12.02 -1.38 -14.41
CA VAL A 633 11.22 -0.44 -13.60
C VAL A 633 9.96 -1.06 -13.00
N PRO A 634 9.10 -1.78 -13.76
CA PRO A 634 7.92 -2.42 -13.19
C PRO A 634 8.27 -3.46 -12.12
N LEU A 635 9.39 -4.17 -12.29
CA LEU A 635 9.87 -5.17 -11.34
C LEU A 635 10.41 -4.51 -10.06
N PHE A 636 11.09 -3.37 -10.18
CA PHE A 636 11.55 -2.60 -9.02
C PHE A 636 10.40 -2.03 -8.19
N ASN A 637 9.26 -1.68 -8.80
CA ASN A 637 8.09 -1.21 -8.04
C ASN A 637 7.68 -2.23 -6.97
N ASN A 638 7.52 -3.49 -7.37
CA ASN A 638 7.20 -4.58 -6.44
C ASN A 638 8.28 -4.77 -5.38
N GLN A 639 9.56 -4.68 -5.74
CA GLN A 639 10.64 -4.85 -4.76
C GLN A 639 10.71 -3.71 -3.76
N PHE A 640 10.53 -2.46 -4.17
CA PHE A 640 10.56 -1.32 -3.25
C PHE A 640 9.39 -1.35 -2.27
N MET A 641 8.20 -1.76 -2.73
CA MET A 641 7.07 -2.04 -1.83
C MET A 641 7.40 -3.17 -0.84
N ASN A 642 8.14 -4.19 -1.26
CA ASN A 642 8.61 -5.25 -0.36
C ASN A 642 9.64 -4.73 0.66
N VAL A 643 10.56 -3.84 0.29
CA VAL A 643 11.50 -3.24 1.27
C VAL A 643 10.74 -2.48 2.35
N TRP A 644 9.71 -1.72 1.97
CA TRP A 644 8.84 -1.02 2.93
C TRP A 644 8.12 -1.97 3.87
N LYS A 645 7.51 -3.04 3.36
CA LYS A 645 6.82 -4.04 4.19
C LYS A 645 7.80 -4.81 5.09
N ASN A 646 8.92 -5.23 4.52
CA ASN A 646 9.97 -5.97 5.24
C ASN A 646 10.67 -5.12 6.30
N SER A 647 10.49 -3.79 6.28
CA SER A 647 10.97 -2.94 7.37
C SER A 647 10.37 -3.34 8.72
N SER A 648 9.16 -3.94 8.73
CA SER A 648 8.48 -4.40 9.95
C SER A 648 9.24 -5.48 10.73
N LEU A 649 10.20 -6.16 10.08
CA LEU A 649 11.07 -7.12 10.75
C LEU A 649 12.13 -6.46 11.66
N ALA A 650 12.16 -5.12 11.68
CA ALA A 650 12.97 -4.31 12.59
C ALA A 650 12.82 -4.70 14.07
N VAL A 651 11.66 -5.24 14.46
CA VAL A 651 11.41 -5.77 15.81
C VAL A 651 12.47 -6.78 16.27
N ILE A 652 13.06 -7.54 15.34
CA ILE A 652 14.06 -8.57 15.63
C ILE A 652 15.36 -7.96 16.15
N VAL A 653 15.69 -6.76 15.68
CA VAL A 653 16.91 -6.04 16.05
C VAL A 653 16.61 -4.84 16.93
N ALA A 654 15.41 -4.77 17.54
CA ALA A 654 14.95 -3.68 18.38
C ALA A 654 15.04 -2.27 17.73
N TYR A 655 15.01 -2.21 16.39
CA TYR A 655 14.97 -0.92 15.69
C TYR A 655 13.56 -0.32 15.82
N SER A 656 13.49 0.95 16.23
CA SER A 656 12.22 1.65 16.55
C SER A 656 11.48 2.11 15.29
N ASP A 657 11.01 1.13 14.51
CA ASP A 657 10.20 1.32 13.31
C ASP A 657 8.69 1.39 13.65
N ILE A 658 7.84 1.65 12.64
CA ILE A 658 6.38 1.72 12.79
C ILE A 658 5.83 0.49 13.54
N PHE A 659 6.22 -0.72 13.12
CA PHE A 659 5.72 -1.95 13.72
C PHE A 659 6.14 -2.09 15.18
N TYR A 660 7.43 -1.86 15.48
CA TYR A 660 7.94 -1.94 16.84
C TYR A 660 7.22 -0.97 17.79
N VAL A 661 7.11 0.31 17.40
CA VAL A 661 6.49 1.34 18.24
C VAL A 661 5.01 1.04 18.48
N ILE A 662 4.27 0.65 17.45
CA ILE A 662 2.86 0.28 17.60
C ILE A 662 2.71 -0.97 18.46
N LEU A 663 3.56 -1.98 18.29
CA LEU A 663 3.53 -3.20 19.11
C LEU A 663 3.73 -2.88 20.60
N VAL A 664 4.69 -2.01 20.92
CA VAL A 664 4.91 -1.56 22.31
C VAL A 664 3.72 -0.77 22.83
N MET A 665 3.12 0.12 22.02
CA MET A 665 1.89 0.82 22.40
C MET A 665 0.72 -0.14 22.64
N MET A 666 0.55 -1.19 21.82
CA MET A 666 -0.53 -2.18 21.96
C MET A 666 -0.44 -2.92 23.29
N ASN A 667 0.78 -3.30 23.70
CA ASN A 667 1.01 -4.01 24.96
C ASN A 667 0.83 -3.10 26.19
N ASN A 668 1.23 -1.82 26.09
CA ASN A 668 1.15 -0.88 27.21
C ASN A 668 -0.25 -0.28 27.40
N VAL A 669 -0.96 0.04 26.31
CA VAL A 669 -2.27 0.71 26.36
C VAL A 669 -3.42 -0.29 26.40
N GLY A 670 -3.24 -1.50 25.87
CA GLY A 670 -4.30 -2.51 25.77
C GLY A 670 -5.36 -2.22 24.70
N LYS A 671 -5.19 -1.15 23.91
CA LYS A 671 -6.02 -0.81 22.75
C LYS A 671 -5.49 -1.51 21.49
N LEU A 672 -6.02 -2.68 21.16
CA LEU A 672 -5.49 -3.53 20.09
C LEU A 672 -5.93 -3.05 18.70
N ILE A 673 -7.24 -2.97 18.45
CA ILE A 673 -7.79 -2.71 17.12
C ILE A 673 -7.47 -1.31 16.58
N PRO A 674 -7.62 -0.20 17.34
CA PRO A 674 -7.28 1.13 16.83
C PRO A 674 -5.81 1.25 16.40
N LEU A 675 -4.90 0.71 17.20
CA LEU A 675 -3.46 0.69 16.91
C LEU A 675 -3.13 -0.21 15.71
N PHE A 676 -3.80 -1.35 15.58
CA PHE A 676 -3.65 -2.22 14.41
C PHE A 676 -4.19 -1.57 13.13
N ILE A 677 -5.28 -0.80 13.21
CA ILE A 677 -5.79 -0.01 12.08
C ILE A 677 -4.77 1.07 11.68
N LEU A 678 -4.16 1.77 12.65
CA LEU A 678 -3.10 2.74 12.37
C LEU A 678 -1.88 2.08 11.71
N LEU A 679 -1.49 0.89 12.18
CA LEU A 679 -0.43 0.08 11.56
C LEU A 679 -0.74 -0.22 10.09
N LEU A 680 -1.94 -0.74 9.82
CA LEU A 680 -2.36 -1.08 8.44
C LEU A 680 -2.42 0.16 7.54
N ILE A 681 -3.01 1.25 8.02
CA ILE A 681 -3.12 2.49 7.25
C ILE A 681 -1.74 3.07 6.93
N THR A 682 -0.82 3.10 7.90
CA THR A 682 0.54 3.64 7.69
C THR A 682 1.36 2.79 6.72
N TYR A 683 1.36 1.46 6.86
CA TYR A 683 2.05 0.59 5.90
C TYR A 683 1.42 0.64 4.51
N GLN A 684 0.08 0.72 4.43
CA GLN A 684 -0.63 0.85 3.16
C GLN A 684 -0.35 2.20 2.49
N ALA A 685 -0.35 3.29 3.25
CA ALA A 685 -0.05 4.63 2.75
C ALA A 685 1.37 4.70 2.17
N GLY A 686 2.38 4.16 2.87
CA GLY A 686 3.75 4.10 2.35
C GLY A 686 3.86 3.24 1.09
N SER A 687 3.16 2.10 1.04
CA SER A 687 3.13 1.24 -0.15
C SER A 687 2.49 1.94 -1.36
N LEU A 688 1.38 2.65 -1.15
CA LEU A 688 0.70 3.44 -2.19
C LEU A 688 1.55 4.63 -2.64
N ALA A 689 2.26 5.29 -1.73
CA ALA A 689 3.16 6.39 -2.05
C ALA A 689 4.31 5.90 -2.96
N ILE A 690 4.96 4.79 -2.61
CA ILE A 690 6.00 4.16 -3.45
C ILE A 690 5.41 3.78 -4.82
N SER A 691 4.24 3.13 -4.84
CA SER A 691 3.58 2.73 -6.09
C SER A 691 3.23 3.93 -6.98
N ALA A 692 2.74 5.03 -6.40
CA ALA A 692 2.41 6.25 -7.13
C ALA A 692 3.66 6.87 -7.77
N VAL A 693 4.76 7.01 -7.00
CA VAL A 693 6.04 7.53 -7.50
C VAL A 693 6.60 6.62 -8.61
N MET A 694 6.54 5.30 -8.43
CA MET A 694 7.05 4.34 -9.40
C MET A 694 6.20 4.26 -10.66
N ASN A 695 4.88 4.38 -10.54
CA ASN A 695 3.98 4.43 -11.71
C ASN A 695 4.20 5.72 -12.50
N TRP A 696 4.37 6.86 -11.82
CA TRP A 696 4.76 8.12 -12.46
C TRP A 696 6.09 7.97 -13.21
N TYR A 697 7.12 7.39 -12.57
CA TYR A 697 8.41 7.13 -13.21
C TYR A 697 8.29 6.17 -14.40
N ASN A 698 7.48 5.10 -14.28
CA ASN A 698 7.24 4.15 -15.36
C ASN A 698 6.62 4.80 -16.60
N THR A 699 5.66 5.71 -16.42
CA THR A 699 5.04 6.43 -17.57
C THR A 699 6.06 7.28 -18.32
N ARG A 700 7.06 7.85 -17.64
CA ARG A 700 8.15 8.60 -18.29
C ARG A 700 9.05 7.68 -19.11
N VAL A 701 9.53 6.58 -18.53
CA VAL A 701 10.44 5.63 -19.20
C VAL A 701 9.80 4.92 -20.40
N THR A 702 8.47 4.74 -20.39
CA THR A 702 7.72 4.08 -21.47
C THR A 702 7.20 5.03 -22.55
N SER A 703 7.14 6.34 -22.29
CA SER A 703 6.61 7.33 -23.25
C SER A 703 7.46 7.52 -24.53
N VAL A 704 8.73 7.09 -24.51
CA VAL A 704 9.62 7.15 -25.68
C VAL A 704 9.30 6.01 -26.64
N LYS A 705 8.45 6.27 -27.64
CA LYS A 705 8.27 5.40 -28.81
C LYS A 705 9.59 5.37 -29.60
N ILE A 706 10.17 4.18 -29.78
CA ILE A 706 11.30 3.96 -30.69
C ILE A 706 10.74 3.73 -32.09
#